data_AF-A2F0Q2-F1
#
_entry.id   AF-A2F0Q2-F1
#
_cell.length_a   1.000
_cell.length_b   1.000
_cell.length_c   1.000
_cell.angle_alpha   90.00
_cell.angle_beta   90.00
_cell.angle_gamma   90.00
#
_symmetry.space_group_name_H-M   'P 1'
#
loop_
_entity.id
_entity.type
_entity.pdbx_description
1 polymer ?
#
loop_
_entity_poly.entity_id
_entity_poly.type
_entity_poly.pdbx_seq_one_letter_code
_entity_poly.pdbx_strand_id
1 'polypeptide(L)'
;MSEKEVPYEKLKEGYMQLLTKNKSLKQNLEKSQKNCELLQNGLAERDQMIEVRNKSISELISIREDLNRQIQGYKSQIESLEQSKLELENNQTTSAEQNPQEPMSEELIQEFNNERRQLHKQIEDLKNEISQKSEQLSAITTEKDSLNSNYISSQNEITNYKLQISNLTEQIKNLENEKVSQQKSIESLQQFKEEAQKALQSSGEGQSQIVMQLEKIDQLQKEISLLNDKYDKDTTQIKQENKVKEEKFNEIVQNLTNQVNLLKGDNENLQNSLNTAQNSLNEKEKIIIEFDSLKNSLLTGNSDLKIKSEQYEKVIDSLNQANSDLQNQIQILNQRNEALQADVAKLMSEKKRIDELLIEKDSSITEMTQKIDKMRENDKQQAQQSQQKLQMLEKEKQNFDDQLSSYKTKNDELSKIIQMQSDELIPLRSENESYKVRIATLDNEIKLRTAAEAEKKILSEENSNLKEERKIMKEELVNYHKALNELNSTKEELEEIKSNLENANKQAELDQESFEKRENQLNEIIQSLEKTDNEKNSTINSLSLTIQNLQDQVNESTAKLSLLKDIETKYKDLQEKLKNSEIKLKEAEDTLEEEKMKVAKYIKSNKQLEIAKNSSDKKIQILDEEILTLKKKINAIEKDRGQVTANTANTALFPDYIRKVLLQFFTKDASEREALIPVILKLVSCTNDQITAAQRCYAESNQVISQAFSFFKGKK
;
A
#
# COMPACT_ATOMS: atom_id res chain seq x y z
N MET A 1 -34.75 -83.75 -49.76
CA MET A 1 -33.87 -82.68 -49.25
C MET A 1 -33.12 -83.27 -48.06
N SER A 2 -31.80 -83.24 -48.03
CA SER A 2 -31.04 -83.57 -46.82
C SER A 2 -30.63 -82.27 -46.15
N GLU A 3 -31.26 -81.96 -45.03
CA GLU A 3 -30.77 -80.92 -44.13
C GLU A 3 -29.43 -81.40 -43.58
N LYS A 4 -28.34 -80.77 -44.06
CA LYS A 4 -27.01 -81.02 -43.51
C LYS A 4 -26.94 -80.34 -42.16
N GLU A 5 -27.30 -81.07 -41.10
CA GLU A 5 -27.12 -80.67 -39.71
C GLU A 5 -25.72 -80.09 -39.55
N VAL A 6 -25.64 -78.82 -39.15
CA VAL A 6 -24.36 -78.14 -38.92
C VAL A 6 -23.75 -78.76 -37.65
N PRO A 7 -22.55 -79.38 -37.70
CA PRO A 7 -21.96 -80.00 -36.53
C PRO A 7 -21.90 -79.01 -35.36
N TYR A 8 -22.33 -79.47 -34.18
CA TYR A 8 -22.48 -78.65 -32.97
C TYR A 8 -21.20 -77.85 -32.66
N GLU A 9 -20.03 -78.44 -32.88
CA GLU A 9 -18.71 -77.83 -32.75
C GLU A 9 -18.56 -76.55 -33.60
N LYS A 10 -19.07 -76.51 -34.84
CA LYS A 10 -19.02 -75.31 -35.69
C LYS A 10 -19.99 -74.23 -35.20
N LEU A 11 -21.14 -74.62 -34.67
CA LEU A 11 -22.10 -73.68 -34.07
C LEU A 11 -21.53 -73.07 -32.79
N LYS A 12 -20.88 -73.89 -31.96
CA LYS A 12 -20.14 -73.50 -30.75
C LYS A 12 -18.95 -72.59 -31.06
N GLU A 13 -18.18 -72.89 -32.11
CA GLU A 13 -17.08 -72.04 -32.56
C GLU A 13 -17.59 -70.67 -33.04
N GLY A 14 -18.63 -70.65 -33.90
CA GLY A 14 -19.27 -69.42 -34.36
C GLY A 14 -19.83 -68.59 -33.20
N TYR A 15 -20.43 -69.23 -32.20
CA TYR A 15 -20.87 -68.56 -30.96
C TYR A 15 -19.70 -67.95 -30.18
N MET A 16 -18.58 -68.65 -30.03
CA MET A 16 -17.39 -68.12 -29.34
C MET A 16 -16.73 -66.96 -30.11
N GLN A 17 -16.70 -67.02 -31.45
CA GLN A 17 -16.25 -65.91 -32.29
C GLN A 17 -17.18 -64.69 -32.15
N LEU A 18 -18.50 -64.89 -32.16
CA LEU A 18 -19.49 -63.83 -31.92
C LEU A 18 -19.38 -63.22 -30.52
N LEU A 19 -19.20 -64.04 -29.49
CA LEU A 19 -19.01 -63.59 -28.10
C LEU A 19 -17.73 -62.74 -27.96
N THR A 20 -16.64 -63.17 -28.60
CA THR A 20 -15.37 -62.42 -28.62
C THR A 20 -15.51 -61.10 -29.36
N LYS A 21 -16.18 -61.09 -30.51
CA LYS A 21 -16.48 -59.87 -31.28
C LYS A 21 -17.40 -58.91 -30.53
N ASN A 22 -18.40 -59.42 -29.80
CA ASN A 22 -19.29 -58.60 -28.97
C ASN A 22 -18.51 -57.97 -27.80
N LYS A 23 -17.63 -58.74 -27.14
CA LYS A 23 -16.74 -58.23 -26.09
C LYS A 23 -15.82 -57.11 -26.58
N SER A 24 -15.19 -57.25 -27.75
CA SER A 24 -14.32 -56.21 -28.30
C SER A 24 -15.09 -54.98 -28.79
N LEU A 25 -16.28 -55.17 -29.38
CA LEU A 25 -17.19 -54.06 -29.71
C LEU A 25 -17.62 -53.28 -28.46
N LYS A 26 -17.97 -53.97 -27.36
CA LYS A 26 -18.30 -53.32 -26.08
C LYS A 26 -17.13 -52.51 -25.52
N GLN A 27 -15.92 -53.07 -25.52
CA GLN A 27 -14.71 -52.35 -25.08
C GLN A 27 -14.37 -51.15 -25.96
N ASN A 28 -14.65 -51.20 -27.26
CA ASN A 28 -14.45 -50.08 -28.17
C ASN A 28 -15.55 -49.01 -27.99
N LEU A 29 -16.80 -49.40 -27.69
CA LEU A 29 -17.87 -48.48 -27.33
C LEU A 29 -17.52 -47.73 -26.03
N GLU A 30 -17.11 -48.45 -24.98
CA GLU A 30 -16.70 -47.88 -23.69
C GLU A 30 -15.54 -46.88 -23.84
N LYS A 31 -14.54 -47.20 -24.67
CA LYS A 31 -13.47 -46.26 -25.02
C LYS A 31 -13.98 -45.03 -25.76
N SER A 32 -14.89 -45.20 -26.72
CA SER A 32 -15.46 -44.08 -27.47
C SER A 32 -16.31 -43.17 -26.58
N GLN A 33 -17.09 -43.74 -25.65
CA GLN A 33 -17.88 -42.98 -24.67
C GLN A 33 -16.96 -42.14 -23.77
N LYS A 34 -15.91 -42.75 -23.21
CA LYS A 34 -14.93 -42.01 -22.39
C LYS A 34 -14.21 -40.92 -23.19
N ASN A 35 -13.92 -41.13 -24.46
CA ASN A 35 -13.33 -40.09 -25.31
C ASN A 35 -14.32 -38.95 -25.59
N CYS A 36 -15.62 -39.24 -25.76
CA CYS A 36 -16.66 -38.21 -25.88
C CYS A 36 -16.83 -37.41 -24.58
N GLU A 37 -16.80 -38.05 -23.41
CA GLU A 37 -16.82 -37.39 -22.10
C GLU A 37 -15.63 -36.44 -21.92
N LEU A 38 -14.42 -36.89 -22.26
CA LEU A 38 -13.20 -36.06 -22.21
C LEU A 38 -13.28 -34.85 -23.15
N LEU A 39 -13.79 -35.04 -24.38
CA LEU A 39 -13.99 -33.95 -25.33
C LEU A 39 -15.07 -32.97 -24.86
N GLN A 40 -16.16 -33.46 -24.26
CA GLN A 40 -17.23 -32.62 -23.72
C GLN A 40 -16.75 -31.76 -22.54
N ASN A 41 -15.94 -32.34 -21.64
CA ASN A 41 -15.31 -31.59 -20.54
C ASN A 41 -14.33 -30.54 -21.07
N GLY A 42 -13.43 -30.89 -21.99
CA GLY A 42 -12.48 -29.95 -22.58
C GLY A 42 -13.14 -28.81 -23.38
N LEU A 43 -14.31 -29.05 -23.98
CA LEU A 43 -15.14 -27.99 -24.57
C LEU A 43 -15.72 -27.06 -23.49
N ALA A 44 -16.27 -27.60 -22.41
CA ALA A 44 -16.81 -26.79 -21.31
C ALA A 44 -15.73 -25.94 -20.62
N GLU A 45 -14.54 -26.51 -20.36
CA GLU A 45 -13.39 -25.78 -19.82
C GLU A 45 -12.94 -24.64 -20.75
N ARG A 46 -12.84 -24.90 -22.05
CA ARG A 46 -12.49 -23.89 -23.06
C ARG A 46 -13.54 -22.78 -23.12
N ASP A 47 -14.82 -23.12 -23.10
CA ASP A 47 -15.91 -22.14 -23.22
C ASP A 47 -16.02 -21.28 -21.95
N GLN A 48 -15.72 -21.83 -20.77
CA GLN A 48 -15.53 -21.08 -19.53
C GLN A 48 -14.31 -20.12 -19.61
N MET A 49 -13.18 -20.55 -20.19
CA MET A 49 -12.03 -19.66 -20.42
C MET A 49 -12.38 -18.52 -21.40
N ILE A 50 -13.21 -18.78 -22.41
CA ILE A 50 -13.71 -17.76 -23.34
C ILE A 50 -14.60 -16.74 -22.61
N GLU A 51 -15.48 -17.19 -21.72
CA GLU A 51 -16.33 -16.29 -20.91
C GLU A 51 -15.48 -15.37 -20.00
N VAL A 52 -14.51 -15.93 -19.27
CA VAL A 52 -13.56 -15.16 -18.43
C VAL A 52 -12.77 -14.15 -19.27
N ARG A 53 -12.31 -14.54 -20.46
CA ARG A 53 -11.57 -13.65 -21.37
C ARG A 53 -12.45 -12.52 -21.92
N ASN A 54 -13.71 -12.81 -22.27
CA ASN A 54 -14.67 -11.81 -22.74
C ASN A 54 -15.02 -10.78 -21.65
N LYS A 55 -15.11 -11.22 -20.38
CA LYS A 55 -15.26 -10.30 -19.23
C LYS A 55 -14.06 -9.37 -19.10
N SER A 56 -12.85 -9.90 -19.12
CA SER A 56 -11.61 -9.11 -19.05
C SER A 56 -11.47 -8.12 -20.22
N ILE A 57 -11.84 -8.54 -21.45
CA ILE A 57 -11.88 -7.64 -22.62
C ILE A 57 -12.88 -6.49 -22.40
N SER A 58 -14.04 -6.77 -21.81
CA SER A 58 -15.06 -5.74 -21.53
C SER A 58 -14.58 -4.73 -20.48
N GLU A 59 -13.89 -5.20 -19.44
CA GLU A 59 -13.26 -4.36 -18.41
C GLU A 59 -12.15 -3.46 -19.01
N LEU A 60 -11.30 -4.02 -19.87
CA LEU A 60 -10.26 -3.26 -20.60
C LEU A 60 -10.85 -2.20 -21.56
N ILE A 61 -11.98 -2.48 -22.20
CA ILE A 61 -12.69 -1.50 -23.05
C ILE A 61 -13.19 -0.31 -22.22
N SER A 62 -13.77 -0.57 -21.04
CA SER A 62 -14.21 0.50 -20.12
C SER A 62 -13.04 1.36 -19.65
N ILE A 63 -11.93 0.73 -19.23
CA ILE A 63 -10.71 1.44 -18.78
C ILE A 63 -10.15 2.34 -19.90
N ARG A 64 -10.11 1.84 -21.14
CA ARG A 64 -9.69 2.62 -22.32
C ARG A 64 -10.58 3.84 -22.56
N GLU A 65 -11.89 3.71 -22.37
CA GLU A 65 -12.84 4.81 -22.59
C GLU A 65 -12.74 5.89 -21.50
N ASP A 66 -12.47 5.50 -20.25
CA ASP A 66 -12.19 6.45 -19.17
C ASP A 66 -10.84 7.15 -19.33
N LEU A 67 -9.80 6.43 -19.77
CA LEU A 67 -8.51 7.05 -20.13
C LEU A 67 -8.65 8.04 -21.29
N ASN A 68 -9.44 7.72 -22.32
CA ASN A 68 -9.72 8.66 -23.41
C ASN A 68 -10.47 9.92 -22.92
N ARG A 69 -11.42 9.79 -21.98
CA ARG A 69 -12.08 10.94 -21.34
C ARG A 69 -11.09 11.81 -20.55
N GLN A 70 -10.16 11.20 -19.81
CA GLN A 70 -9.10 11.93 -19.10
C GLN A 70 -8.14 12.65 -20.06
N ILE A 71 -7.72 11.99 -21.14
CA ILE A 71 -6.84 12.59 -22.17
C ILE A 71 -7.49 13.82 -22.83
N GLN A 72 -8.79 13.76 -23.14
CA GLN A 72 -9.51 14.94 -23.64
C GLN A 72 -9.55 16.07 -22.59
N GLY A 73 -9.80 15.76 -21.32
CA GLY A 73 -9.77 16.74 -20.23
C GLY A 73 -8.40 17.43 -20.08
N TYR A 74 -7.30 16.66 -20.08
CA TYR A 74 -5.96 17.21 -20.03
C TYR A 74 -5.60 18.04 -21.28
N LYS A 75 -6.05 17.62 -22.47
CA LYS A 75 -5.84 18.40 -23.69
C LYS A 75 -6.51 19.78 -23.61
N SER A 76 -7.76 19.85 -23.16
CA SER A 76 -8.45 21.15 -22.97
C SER A 76 -7.80 22.02 -21.88
N GLN A 77 -7.20 21.43 -20.86
CA GLN A 77 -6.39 22.18 -19.87
C GLN A 77 -5.10 22.74 -20.49
N ILE A 78 -4.41 21.97 -21.33
CA ILE A 78 -3.20 22.43 -22.03
C ILE A 78 -3.55 23.59 -22.98
N GLU A 79 -4.59 23.45 -23.81
CA GLU A 79 -5.06 24.50 -24.73
C GLU A 79 -5.42 25.80 -23.98
N SER A 80 -6.04 25.69 -22.80
CA SER A 80 -6.34 26.86 -21.93
C SER A 80 -5.09 27.49 -21.32
N LEU A 81 -4.07 26.70 -20.98
CA LEU A 81 -2.79 27.21 -20.44
C LEU A 81 -1.94 27.84 -21.53
N GLU A 82 -1.94 27.29 -22.75
CA GLU A 82 -1.27 27.88 -23.91
C GLU A 82 -1.89 29.23 -24.30
N GLN A 83 -3.23 29.35 -24.29
CA GLN A 83 -3.91 30.64 -24.46
C GLN A 83 -3.52 31.64 -23.37
N SER A 84 -3.57 31.25 -22.09
CA SER A 84 -3.19 32.14 -20.98
C SER A 84 -1.72 32.58 -21.02
N LYS A 85 -0.80 31.69 -21.43
CA LYS A 85 0.60 32.04 -21.70
C LYS A 85 0.70 33.08 -22.82
N LEU A 86 -0.01 32.86 -23.93
CA LEU A 86 0.07 33.72 -25.10
C LEU A 86 -0.56 35.10 -24.85
N GLU A 87 -1.57 35.19 -23.98
CA GLU A 87 -2.08 36.47 -23.45
C GLU A 87 -1.03 37.20 -22.59
N LEU A 88 -0.31 36.50 -21.69
CA LEU A 88 0.77 37.10 -20.89
C LEU A 88 1.94 37.58 -21.78
N GLU A 89 2.32 36.79 -22.78
CA GLU A 89 3.42 37.06 -23.72
C GLU A 89 3.10 38.25 -24.65
N ASN A 90 1.84 38.40 -25.08
CA ASN A 90 1.35 39.59 -25.79
C ASN A 90 1.32 40.85 -24.89
N ASN A 91 0.93 40.71 -23.61
CA ASN A 91 0.94 41.86 -22.68
C ASN A 91 2.36 42.34 -22.36
N GLN A 92 3.36 41.45 -22.32
CA GLN A 92 4.77 41.80 -22.15
C GLN A 92 5.38 42.45 -23.40
N THR A 93 5.08 41.94 -24.60
CA THR A 93 5.61 42.51 -25.86
C THR A 93 5.00 43.88 -26.19
N THR A 94 3.68 44.03 -26.05
CA THR A 94 2.97 45.30 -26.36
C THR A 94 3.39 46.47 -25.45
N SER A 95 3.96 46.19 -24.28
CA SER A 95 4.47 47.21 -23.34
C SER A 95 5.97 47.51 -23.49
N ALA A 96 6.73 46.68 -24.22
CA ALA A 96 8.18 46.85 -24.40
C ALA A 96 8.56 47.73 -25.61
N GLU A 97 7.79 47.70 -26.70
CA GLU A 97 8.16 48.40 -27.96
C GLU A 97 7.84 49.91 -27.97
N GLN A 98 7.32 50.49 -26.88
CA GLN A 98 6.91 51.91 -26.82
C GLN A 98 7.61 52.79 -25.77
N ASN A 99 8.79 52.43 -25.27
CA ASN A 99 9.73 53.46 -24.75
C ASN A 99 11.20 53.00 -24.65
N PRO A 100 12.14 53.52 -25.46
CA PRO A 100 13.55 53.15 -25.40
C PRO A 100 14.35 53.98 -24.37
N GLN A 101 13.90 54.02 -23.10
CA GLN A 101 14.69 54.53 -21.97
C GLN A 101 14.32 53.82 -20.66
N GLU A 102 15.24 53.02 -20.09
CA GLU A 102 15.70 53.07 -18.69
C GLU A 102 16.71 51.93 -18.37
N PRO A 103 17.59 52.06 -17.36
CA PRO A 103 18.67 51.10 -17.08
C PRO A 103 18.29 49.93 -16.15
N MET A 104 17.02 49.78 -15.74
CA MET A 104 16.62 48.86 -14.64
C MET A 104 16.88 47.36 -14.88
N SER A 105 17.17 46.91 -16.11
CA SER A 105 17.34 45.48 -16.40
C SER A 105 18.63 44.89 -15.80
N GLU A 106 19.71 45.66 -15.68
CA GLU A 106 20.96 45.18 -15.06
C GLU A 106 20.85 45.12 -13.53
N GLU A 107 20.14 46.07 -12.93
CA GLU A 107 19.98 46.19 -11.47
C GLU A 107 19.17 45.02 -10.90
N LEU A 108 18.05 44.64 -11.54
CA LEU A 108 17.25 43.47 -11.16
C LEU A 108 18.03 42.14 -11.30
N ILE A 109 18.87 42.02 -12.33
CA ILE A 109 19.78 40.86 -12.50
C ILE A 109 20.84 40.84 -11.39
N GLN A 110 21.28 42.01 -10.92
CA GLN A 110 22.22 42.12 -9.81
C GLN A 110 21.58 41.73 -8.46
N GLU A 111 20.32 42.11 -8.22
CA GLU A 111 19.55 41.72 -7.03
C GLU A 111 19.37 40.20 -6.92
N PHE A 112 18.87 39.53 -7.97
CA PHE A 112 18.74 38.06 -7.96
C PHE A 112 20.08 37.33 -7.75
N ASN A 113 21.19 37.90 -8.25
CA ASN A 113 22.52 37.36 -7.99
C ASN A 113 23.05 37.65 -6.58
N ASN A 114 22.49 38.63 -5.87
CA ASN A 114 22.76 38.87 -4.45
C ASN A 114 21.92 37.97 -3.55
N GLU A 115 20.62 37.83 -3.83
CA GLU A 115 19.72 36.90 -3.13
C GLU A 115 20.23 35.45 -3.19
N ARG A 116 20.57 34.96 -4.40
CA ARG A 116 21.16 33.63 -4.58
C ARG A 116 22.43 33.41 -3.76
N ARG A 117 23.25 34.46 -3.56
CA ARG A 117 24.46 34.39 -2.70
C ARG A 117 24.12 34.40 -1.22
N GLN A 118 23.07 35.10 -0.79
CA GLN A 118 22.57 35.03 0.58
C GLN A 118 22.00 33.64 0.92
N LEU A 119 21.18 33.07 0.04
CA LEU A 119 20.62 31.72 0.19
C LEU A 119 21.72 30.65 0.27
N HIS A 120 22.73 30.70 -0.61
CA HIS A 120 23.88 29.79 -0.51
C HIS A 120 24.64 29.92 0.82
N LYS A 121 24.77 31.15 1.36
CA LYS A 121 25.41 31.34 2.67
C LYS A 121 24.56 30.73 3.79
N GLN A 122 23.25 30.97 3.80
CA GLN A 122 22.33 30.39 4.79
C GLN A 122 22.35 28.85 4.80
N ILE A 123 22.44 28.23 3.62
CA ILE A 123 22.56 26.77 3.48
C ILE A 123 23.86 26.25 4.12
N GLU A 124 24.98 26.93 3.90
CA GLU A 124 26.27 26.52 4.46
C GLU A 124 26.35 26.80 5.98
N ASP A 125 25.78 27.93 6.45
CA ASP A 125 25.67 28.25 7.88
C ASP A 125 24.82 27.18 8.61
N LEU A 126 23.66 26.77 8.06
CA LEU A 126 22.81 25.68 8.59
C LEU A 126 23.51 24.32 8.57
N LYS A 127 24.27 24.02 7.53
CA LYS A 127 25.04 22.77 7.39
C LYS A 127 26.13 22.66 8.46
N ASN A 128 26.78 23.77 8.81
CA ASN A 128 27.72 23.83 9.92
C ASN A 128 27.03 23.64 11.28
N GLU A 129 25.84 24.22 11.48
CA GLU A 129 25.04 24.04 12.70
C GLU A 129 24.61 22.57 12.90
N ILE A 130 24.21 21.89 11.81
CA ILE A 130 23.89 20.45 11.82
C ILE A 130 25.10 19.61 12.22
N SER A 131 26.31 19.92 11.70
CA SER A 131 27.54 19.22 12.07
C SER A 131 27.84 19.35 13.57
N GLN A 132 27.78 20.57 14.11
CA GLN A 132 28.00 20.83 15.55
C GLN A 132 26.98 20.11 16.44
N LYS A 133 25.70 20.10 16.05
CA LYS A 133 24.65 19.36 16.77
C LYS A 133 24.83 17.85 16.69
N SER A 134 25.39 17.32 15.60
CA SER A 134 25.73 15.91 15.47
C SER A 134 26.89 15.51 16.39
N GLU A 135 27.92 16.34 16.50
CA GLU A 135 29.05 16.13 17.42
C GLU A 135 28.59 16.16 18.89
N GLN A 136 27.75 17.12 19.26
CA GLN A 136 27.14 17.21 20.59
C GLN A 136 26.31 15.96 20.93
N LEU A 137 25.51 15.45 19.99
CA LEU A 137 24.70 14.25 20.19
C LEU A 137 25.56 12.99 20.37
N SER A 138 26.70 12.90 19.67
CA SER A 138 27.70 11.83 19.85
C SER A 138 28.34 11.87 21.24
N ALA A 139 28.69 13.07 21.72
CA ALA A 139 29.25 13.26 23.07
C ALA A 139 28.24 12.84 24.16
N ILE A 140 26.98 13.31 24.08
CA ILE A 140 25.90 12.95 25.02
C ILE A 140 25.63 11.44 25.01
N THR A 141 25.69 10.79 23.85
CA THR A 141 25.54 9.32 23.74
C THR A 141 26.68 8.60 24.48
N THR A 142 27.93 9.05 24.31
CA THR A 142 29.11 8.49 24.99
C THR A 142 29.03 8.68 26.52
N GLU A 143 28.56 9.83 26.98
CA GLU A 143 28.35 10.12 28.41
C GLU A 143 27.26 9.23 29.02
N LYS A 144 26.13 9.05 28.32
CA LYS A 144 25.04 8.14 28.73
C LYS A 144 25.54 6.70 28.91
N ASP A 145 26.34 6.18 27.99
CA ASP A 145 26.83 4.80 28.05
C ASP A 145 27.85 4.60 29.20
N SER A 146 28.63 5.63 29.52
CA SER A 146 29.49 5.68 30.72
C SER A 146 28.65 5.67 32.01
N LEU A 147 27.63 6.52 32.11
CA LEU A 147 26.72 6.58 33.27
C LEU A 147 25.96 5.25 33.48
N ASN A 148 25.50 4.61 32.40
CA ASN A 148 24.86 3.31 32.44
C ASN A 148 25.81 2.21 32.94
N SER A 149 27.08 2.24 32.51
CA SER A 149 28.11 1.32 32.97
C SER A 149 28.39 1.48 34.48
N ASN A 150 28.45 2.72 34.97
CA ASN A 150 28.61 3.02 36.40
C ASN A 150 27.40 2.53 37.22
N TYR A 151 26.18 2.76 36.74
CA TYR A 151 24.94 2.28 37.38
C TYR A 151 24.93 0.74 37.54
N ILE A 152 25.35 0.01 36.51
CA ILE A 152 25.49 -1.45 36.56
C ILE A 152 26.51 -1.87 37.63
N SER A 153 27.65 -1.18 37.74
CA SER A 153 28.64 -1.44 38.80
C SER A 153 28.05 -1.28 40.20
N SER A 154 27.37 -0.16 40.46
CA SER A 154 26.75 0.10 41.77
C SER A 154 25.62 -0.88 42.10
N GLN A 155 24.85 -1.38 41.13
CA GLN A 155 23.87 -2.44 41.37
C GLN A 155 24.53 -3.78 41.76
N ASN A 156 25.69 -4.11 41.18
CA ASN A 156 26.45 -5.29 41.57
C ASN A 156 27.01 -5.15 43.00
N GLU A 157 27.50 -3.96 43.38
CA GLU A 157 27.94 -3.64 44.74
C GLU A 157 26.79 -3.76 45.75
N ILE A 158 25.64 -3.15 45.47
CA ILE A 158 24.41 -3.27 46.30
C ILE A 158 24.00 -4.73 46.47
N THR A 159 24.13 -5.56 45.42
CA THR A 159 23.81 -6.98 45.46
C THR A 159 24.79 -7.75 46.36
N ASN A 160 26.09 -7.45 46.27
CA ASN A 160 27.11 -8.02 47.16
C ASN A 160 26.89 -7.62 48.63
N TYR A 161 26.55 -6.36 48.91
CA TYR A 161 26.25 -5.91 50.28
C TYR A 161 24.99 -6.57 50.85
N LYS A 162 23.93 -6.76 50.04
CA LYS A 162 22.74 -7.52 50.46
C LYS A 162 23.10 -8.97 50.84
N LEU A 163 23.97 -9.62 50.07
CA LEU A 163 24.44 -10.98 50.37
C LEU A 163 25.25 -11.04 51.67
N GLN A 164 26.14 -10.06 51.91
CA GLN A 164 26.88 -9.94 53.17
C GLN A 164 25.95 -9.73 54.37
N ILE A 165 24.94 -8.86 54.25
CA ILE A 165 23.95 -8.62 55.31
C ILE A 165 23.14 -9.91 55.60
N SER A 166 22.77 -10.68 54.57
CA SER A 166 22.10 -11.97 54.74
C SER A 166 22.96 -12.94 55.56
N ASN A 167 24.23 -13.09 55.18
CA ASN A 167 25.17 -13.98 55.87
C ASN A 167 25.41 -13.57 57.33
N LEU A 168 25.55 -12.26 57.61
CA LEU A 168 25.69 -11.73 58.97
C LEU A 168 24.42 -11.93 59.80
N THR A 169 23.23 -11.80 59.20
CA THR A 169 21.94 -12.04 59.87
C THR A 169 21.81 -13.51 60.29
N GLU A 170 22.26 -14.45 59.45
CA GLU A 170 22.26 -15.88 59.78
C GLU A 170 23.30 -16.23 60.86
N GLN A 171 24.48 -15.59 60.84
CA GLN A 171 25.46 -15.72 61.93
C GLN A 171 24.91 -15.23 63.28
N ILE A 172 24.24 -14.06 63.32
CA ILE A 172 23.58 -13.54 64.52
C ILE A 172 22.52 -14.51 65.03
N LYS A 173 21.66 -15.03 64.15
CA LYS A 173 20.63 -16.03 64.48
C LYS A 173 21.23 -17.30 65.10
N ASN A 174 22.38 -17.76 64.61
CA ASN A 174 23.06 -18.94 65.15
C ASN A 174 23.67 -18.67 66.54
N LEU A 175 24.25 -17.49 66.78
CA LEU A 175 24.72 -17.07 68.10
C LEU A 175 23.58 -16.90 69.11
N GLU A 176 22.42 -16.39 68.67
CA GLU A 176 21.21 -16.27 69.50
C GLU A 176 20.69 -17.67 69.92
N ASN A 177 20.70 -18.64 69.01
CA ASN A 177 20.36 -20.03 69.31
C ASN A 177 21.35 -20.67 70.32
N GLU A 178 22.65 -20.41 70.16
CA GLU A 178 23.68 -20.92 71.08
C GLU A 178 23.50 -20.33 72.49
N LYS A 179 23.29 -19.01 72.60
CA LYS A 179 22.95 -18.30 73.84
C LYS A 179 21.71 -18.90 74.53
N VAL A 180 20.65 -19.23 73.79
CA VAL A 180 19.46 -19.91 74.34
C VAL A 180 19.76 -21.33 74.83
N SER A 181 20.69 -22.04 74.18
CA SER A 181 21.17 -23.35 74.64
C SER A 181 21.97 -23.24 75.95
N GLN A 182 22.92 -22.29 76.01
CA GLN A 182 23.72 -22.02 77.21
C GLN A 182 22.85 -21.58 78.40
N GLN A 183 21.85 -20.73 78.16
CA GLN A 183 20.89 -20.27 79.18
C GLN A 183 20.12 -21.45 79.84
N LYS A 184 19.62 -22.40 79.04
CA LYS A 184 18.95 -23.61 79.56
C LYS A 184 19.88 -24.49 80.41
N SER A 185 21.17 -24.51 80.07
CA SER A 185 22.20 -25.21 80.86
C SER A 185 22.39 -24.56 82.24
N ILE A 186 22.42 -23.22 82.29
CA ILE A 186 22.46 -22.45 83.55
C ILE A 186 21.21 -22.70 84.40
N GLU A 187 20.02 -22.69 83.81
CA GLU A 187 18.75 -22.99 84.49
C GLU A 187 18.74 -24.41 85.08
N SER A 188 19.27 -25.39 84.33
CA SER A 188 19.41 -26.78 84.80
C SER A 188 20.37 -26.90 86.00
N LEU A 189 21.48 -26.16 85.98
CA LEU A 189 22.43 -26.09 87.10
C LEU A 189 21.84 -25.38 88.33
N GLN A 190 20.96 -24.39 88.13
CA GLN A 190 20.22 -23.73 89.22
C GLN A 190 19.21 -24.68 89.87
N GLN A 191 18.46 -25.46 89.08
CA GLN A 191 17.55 -26.49 89.61
C GLN A 191 18.32 -27.54 90.42
N PHE A 192 19.42 -28.08 89.89
CA PHE A 192 20.27 -29.03 90.61
C PHE A 192 20.81 -28.46 91.93
N LYS A 193 21.18 -27.17 91.96
CA LYS A 193 21.58 -26.49 93.20
C LYS A 193 20.43 -26.42 94.22
N GLU A 194 19.21 -26.09 93.78
CA GLU A 194 18.05 -26.09 94.68
C GLU A 194 17.70 -27.48 95.22
N GLU A 195 17.79 -28.52 94.39
CA GLU A 195 17.54 -29.91 94.82
C GLU A 195 18.58 -30.37 95.84
N ALA A 196 19.87 -30.11 95.59
CA ALA A 196 20.93 -30.36 96.55
C ALA A 196 20.71 -29.59 97.86
N GLN A 197 20.28 -28.32 97.80
CA GLN A 197 20.01 -27.48 98.96
C GLN A 197 18.75 -27.93 99.74
N LYS A 198 17.74 -28.48 99.08
CA LYS A 198 16.56 -29.12 99.71
C LYS A 198 16.94 -30.44 100.39
N ALA A 199 17.78 -31.28 99.75
CA ALA A 199 18.33 -32.49 100.38
C ALA A 199 19.16 -32.16 101.64
N LEU A 200 19.91 -31.05 101.62
CA LEU A 200 20.70 -30.55 102.74
C LEU A 200 19.87 -30.17 103.97
N GLN A 201 18.57 -29.89 103.82
CA GLN A 201 17.64 -29.65 104.92
C GLN A 201 17.07 -30.93 105.55
N SER A 202 17.39 -32.11 104.99
CA SER A 202 16.78 -33.40 105.38
C SER A 202 17.73 -34.42 106.03
N SER A 203 19.03 -34.11 106.15
CA SER A 203 20.02 -35.01 106.77
C SER A 203 20.89 -34.27 107.79
N GLY A 204 20.93 -34.77 109.03
CA GLY A 204 21.58 -34.10 110.16
C GLY A 204 23.09 -34.37 110.33
N GLU A 205 23.66 -35.33 109.60
CA GLU A 205 25.01 -35.86 109.87
C GLU A 205 25.94 -35.69 108.66
N GLY A 206 26.42 -34.45 108.44
CA GLY A 206 27.28 -34.12 107.28
C GLY A 206 28.39 -33.08 107.54
N GLN A 207 28.57 -32.61 108.78
CA GLN A 207 29.32 -31.38 109.09
C GLN A 207 30.77 -31.34 108.57
N SER A 208 31.46 -32.47 108.43
CA SER A 208 32.85 -32.52 107.93
C SER A 208 32.96 -32.30 106.41
N GLN A 209 32.04 -32.86 105.61
CA GLN A 209 31.98 -32.56 104.16
C GLN A 209 31.44 -31.15 103.90
N ILE A 210 30.56 -30.65 104.76
CA ILE A 210 30.01 -29.29 104.67
C ILE A 210 31.12 -28.23 104.76
N VAL A 211 32.16 -28.40 105.57
CA VAL A 211 33.28 -27.43 105.63
C VAL A 211 34.02 -27.32 104.28
N MET A 212 34.40 -28.44 103.67
CA MET A 212 35.05 -28.43 102.34
C MET A 212 34.11 -27.91 101.23
N GLN A 213 32.80 -28.15 101.33
CA GLN A 213 31.83 -27.59 100.39
C GLN A 213 31.61 -26.09 100.60
N LEU A 214 31.69 -25.58 101.83
CA LEU A 214 31.65 -24.14 102.13
C LEU A 214 32.91 -23.45 101.62
N GLU A 215 34.11 -24.00 101.84
CA GLU A 215 35.34 -23.47 101.22
C GLU A 215 35.26 -23.44 99.68
N LYS A 216 34.64 -24.46 99.07
CA LYS A 216 34.41 -24.48 97.63
C LYS A 216 33.32 -23.49 97.17
N ILE A 217 32.32 -23.21 98.01
CA ILE A 217 31.33 -22.15 97.78
C ILE A 217 31.99 -20.78 97.88
N ASP A 218 32.89 -20.54 98.83
CA ASP A 218 33.66 -19.29 98.94
C ASP A 218 34.60 -19.10 97.75
N GLN A 219 35.27 -20.16 97.28
CA GLN A 219 36.03 -20.12 96.02
C GLN A 219 35.14 -19.76 94.83
N LEU A 220 33.99 -20.42 94.67
CA LEU A 220 33.04 -20.12 93.60
C LEU A 220 32.42 -18.72 93.72
N GLN A 221 32.18 -18.19 94.92
CA GLN A 221 31.74 -16.80 95.12
C GLN A 221 32.83 -15.80 94.70
N LYS A 222 34.10 -16.12 94.96
CA LYS A 222 35.24 -15.32 94.52
C LYS A 222 35.41 -15.35 93.00
N GLU A 223 35.17 -16.51 92.39
CA GLU A 223 35.17 -16.70 90.94
C GLU A 223 33.99 -15.98 90.27
N ILE A 224 32.79 -16.01 90.89
CA ILE A 224 31.62 -15.22 90.50
C ILE A 224 31.88 -13.71 90.64
N SER A 225 32.58 -13.26 91.69
CA SER A 225 32.97 -11.85 91.83
C SER A 225 33.87 -11.41 90.69
N LEU A 226 34.91 -12.20 90.36
CA LEU A 226 35.81 -11.93 89.24
C LEU A 226 35.11 -12.01 87.87
N LEU A 227 34.13 -12.90 87.72
CA LEU A 227 33.27 -12.98 86.54
C LEU A 227 32.33 -11.78 86.41
N ASN A 228 31.79 -11.27 87.52
CA ASN A 228 30.97 -10.05 87.54
C ASN A 228 31.81 -8.80 87.27
N ASP A 229 32.98 -8.65 87.90
CA ASP A 229 33.95 -7.58 87.62
C ASP A 229 34.36 -7.59 86.14
N LYS A 230 34.56 -8.78 85.56
CA LYS A 230 34.79 -8.95 84.12
C LYS A 230 33.55 -8.60 83.31
N TYR A 231 32.36 -9.05 83.70
CA TYR A 231 31.10 -8.79 82.99
C TYR A 231 30.75 -7.31 82.94
N ASP A 232 30.93 -6.56 84.03
CA ASP A 232 30.71 -5.10 84.05
C ASP A 232 31.74 -4.35 83.21
N LYS A 233 32.98 -4.85 83.15
CA LYS A 233 34.06 -4.33 82.29
C LYS A 233 33.82 -4.61 80.81
N ASP A 234 33.43 -5.84 80.47
CA ASP A 234 33.03 -6.23 79.11
C ASP A 234 31.76 -5.46 78.70
N THR A 235 30.80 -5.26 79.62
CA THR A 235 29.57 -4.48 79.39
C THR A 235 29.85 -2.99 79.19
N THR A 236 30.79 -2.40 79.92
CA THR A 236 31.20 -1.00 79.70
C THR A 236 31.99 -0.82 78.42
N GLN A 237 32.86 -1.79 78.06
CA GLN A 237 33.50 -1.82 76.75
C GLN A 237 32.47 -1.95 75.62
N ILE A 238 31.52 -2.89 75.71
CA ILE A 238 30.43 -3.06 74.72
C ILE A 238 29.61 -1.78 74.60
N LYS A 239 29.32 -1.07 75.69
CA LYS A 239 28.63 0.24 75.64
C LYS A 239 29.46 1.31 74.93
N GLN A 240 30.77 1.39 75.17
CA GLN A 240 31.65 2.33 74.46
C GLN A 240 31.78 1.97 72.97
N GLU A 241 32.00 0.69 72.65
CA GLU A 241 32.06 0.20 71.28
C GLU A 241 30.74 0.44 70.53
N ASN A 242 29.60 0.17 71.16
CA ASN A 242 28.29 0.42 70.55
C ASN A 242 28.05 1.91 70.34
N LYS A 243 28.45 2.79 71.27
CA LYS A 243 28.38 4.24 71.06
C LYS A 243 29.25 4.69 69.87
N VAL A 244 30.47 4.17 69.73
CA VAL A 244 31.35 4.48 68.58
C VAL A 244 30.81 3.90 67.28
N LYS A 245 30.16 2.72 67.31
CA LYS A 245 29.47 2.12 66.15
C LYS A 245 28.23 2.93 65.78
N GLU A 246 27.48 3.44 66.75
CA GLU A 246 26.29 4.28 66.57
C GLU A 246 26.65 5.68 66.04
N GLU A 247 27.70 6.32 66.56
CA GLU A 247 28.25 7.57 66.03
C GLU A 247 28.67 7.43 64.56
N LYS A 248 29.42 6.36 64.22
CA LYS A 248 29.78 6.05 62.83
C LYS A 248 28.58 5.67 61.96
N PHE A 249 27.59 4.97 62.50
CA PHE A 249 26.37 4.62 61.77
C PHE A 249 25.57 5.88 61.44
N ASN A 250 25.45 6.83 62.38
CA ASN A 250 24.81 8.12 62.15
C ASN A 250 25.58 8.97 61.12
N GLU A 251 26.92 8.97 61.15
CA GLU A 251 27.75 9.61 60.11
C GLU A 251 27.54 8.99 58.72
N ILE A 252 27.47 7.65 58.63
CA ILE A 252 27.16 6.91 57.40
C ILE A 252 25.74 7.24 56.91
N VAL A 253 24.73 7.22 57.79
CA VAL A 253 23.34 7.57 57.46
C VAL A 253 23.23 9.02 56.99
N GLN A 254 23.96 9.95 57.59
CA GLN A 254 23.97 11.36 57.17
C GLN A 254 24.62 11.54 55.80
N ASN A 255 25.75 10.86 55.53
CA ASN A 255 26.38 10.87 54.21
C ASN A 255 25.51 10.21 53.13
N LEU A 256 24.88 9.06 53.43
CA LEU A 256 23.92 8.42 52.53
C LEU A 256 22.69 9.30 52.28
N THR A 257 22.19 10.01 53.29
CA THR A 257 21.08 10.97 53.13
C THR A 257 21.48 12.12 52.20
N ASN A 258 22.71 12.65 52.33
CA ASN A 258 23.24 13.67 51.44
C ASN A 258 23.39 13.15 50.00
N GLN A 259 23.90 11.93 49.81
CA GLN A 259 23.98 11.29 48.49
C GLN A 259 22.60 11.04 47.87
N VAL A 260 21.62 10.56 48.64
CA VAL A 260 20.24 10.37 48.17
C VAL A 260 19.60 11.69 47.76
N ASN A 261 19.86 12.79 48.48
CA ASN A 261 19.36 14.11 48.11
C ASN A 261 20.01 14.65 46.82
N LEU A 262 21.33 14.44 46.63
CA LEU A 262 22.03 14.77 45.37
C LEU A 262 21.48 13.94 44.21
N LEU A 263 21.46 12.61 44.33
CA LEU A 263 20.93 11.69 43.34
C LEU A 263 19.46 11.96 42.99
N LYS A 264 18.66 12.47 43.94
CA LYS A 264 17.28 12.90 43.68
C LYS A 264 17.23 14.15 42.80
N GLY A 265 18.09 15.14 43.06
CA GLY A 265 18.25 16.32 42.20
C GLY A 265 18.74 15.96 40.81
N ASP A 266 19.74 15.09 40.71
CA ASP A 266 20.26 14.57 39.45
C ASP A 266 19.18 13.78 38.68
N ASN A 267 18.36 12.97 39.38
CA ASN A 267 17.25 12.25 38.77
C ASN A 267 16.10 13.17 38.31
N GLU A 268 15.82 14.27 39.03
CA GLU A 268 14.88 15.31 38.58
C GLU A 268 15.41 16.06 37.34
N ASN A 269 16.72 16.35 37.30
CA ASN A 269 17.38 16.93 36.13
C ASN A 269 17.39 15.96 34.93
N LEU A 270 17.69 14.68 35.15
CA LEU A 270 17.61 13.63 34.14
C LEU A 270 16.18 13.41 33.64
N GLN A 271 15.17 13.46 34.51
CA GLN A 271 13.77 13.35 34.11
C GLN A 271 13.33 14.55 33.24
N ASN A 272 13.77 15.77 33.58
CA ASN A 272 13.53 16.95 32.75
C ASN A 272 14.24 16.87 31.39
N SER A 273 15.47 16.34 31.38
CA SER A 273 16.26 16.11 30.17
C SER A 273 15.63 15.02 29.29
N LEU A 274 15.13 13.95 29.90
CA LEU A 274 14.39 12.86 29.26
C LEU A 274 13.08 13.37 28.65
N ASN A 275 12.29 14.15 29.38
CA ASN A 275 11.07 14.76 28.86
C ASN A 275 11.36 15.68 27.66
N THR A 276 12.47 16.44 27.71
CA THR A 276 12.91 17.30 26.60
C THR A 276 13.35 16.50 25.38
N ALA A 277 14.13 15.42 25.60
CA ALA A 277 14.53 14.49 24.55
C ALA A 277 13.33 13.73 23.94
N GLN A 278 12.34 13.36 24.76
CA GLN A 278 11.10 12.72 24.33
C GLN A 278 10.27 13.66 23.45
N ASN A 279 10.16 14.94 23.80
CA ASN A 279 9.49 15.94 22.96
C ASN A 279 10.21 16.11 21.61
N SER A 280 11.55 16.21 21.61
CA SER A 280 12.34 16.27 20.37
C SER A 280 12.28 14.97 19.54
N LEU A 281 12.11 13.81 20.18
CA LEU A 281 11.86 12.54 19.51
C LEU A 281 10.49 12.56 18.81
N ASN A 282 9.42 12.98 19.51
CA ASN A 282 8.08 13.09 18.95
C ASN A 282 8.02 14.07 17.76
N GLU A 283 8.80 15.17 17.80
CA GLU A 283 8.96 16.09 16.67
C GLU A 283 9.70 15.44 15.49
N LYS A 284 10.76 14.65 15.75
CA LYS A 284 11.46 13.88 14.70
C LYS A 284 10.58 12.79 14.11
N GLU A 285 9.74 12.13 14.91
CA GLU A 285 8.77 11.14 14.44
C GLU A 285 7.73 11.79 13.51
N LYS A 286 7.23 13.00 13.83
CA LYS A 286 6.41 13.78 12.87
C LYS A 286 7.16 14.06 11.56
N ILE A 287 8.40 14.53 11.63
CA ILE A 287 9.22 14.82 10.44
C ILE A 287 9.45 13.53 9.62
N ILE A 288 9.63 12.38 10.25
CA ILE A 288 9.74 11.07 9.58
C ILE A 288 8.43 10.69 8.90
N ILE A 289 7.27 10.87 9.57
CA ILE A 289 5.94 10.60 8.98
C ILE A 289 5.66 11.53 7.79
N GLU A 290 6.01 12.81 7.88
CA GLU A 290 5.92 13.79 6.78
C GLU A 290 6.87 13.42 5.63
N PHE A 291 8.09 12.99 5.94
CA PHE A 291 9.07 12.55 4.95
C PHE A 291 8.66 11.26 4.23
N ASP A 292 8.14 10.25 4.95
CA ASP A 292 7.61 9.03 4.33
C ASP A 292 6.33 9.32 3.52
N SER A 293 5.48 10.27 3.94
CA SER A 293 4.35 10.75 3.14
C SER A 293 4.81 11.43 1.84
N LEU A 294 5.85 12.26 1.90
CA LEU A 294 6.45 12.92 0.74
C LEU A 294 7.11 11.91 -0.20
N LYS A 295 7.87 10.96 0.35
CA LYS A 295 8.51 9.84 -0.36
C LYS A 295 7.49 8.94 -1.03
N ASN A 296 6.39 8.61 -0.38
CA ASN A 296 5.29 7.86 -0.99
C ASN A 296 4.63 8.66 -2.12
N SER A 297 4.42 9.96 -1.95
CA SER A 297 3.91 10.83 -3.02
C SER A 297 4.87 10.89 -4.22
N LEU A 298 6.19 10.92 -3.99
CA LEU A 298 7.22 10.86 -5.03
C LEU A 298 7.28 9.48 -5.71
N LEU A 299 7.07 8.39 -4.98
CA LEU A 299 6.96 7.04 -5.55
C LEU A 299 5.72 6.90 -6.44
N THR A 300 4.55 7.40 -6.00
CA THR A 300 3.34 7.47 -6.83
C THR A 300 3.58 8.31 -8.08
N GLY A 301 4.12 9.53 -7.94
CA GLY A 301 4.45 10.40 -9.08
C GLY A 301 5.45 9.77 -10.07
N ASN A 302 6.45 9.03 -9.58
CA ASN A 302 7.35 8.26 -10.44
C ASN A 302 6.63 7.09 -11.14
N SER A 303 5.65 6.46 -10.50
CA SER A 303 4.82 5.43 -11.16
C SER A 303 3.91 6.03 -12.24
N ASP A 304 3.32 7.20 -12.01
CA ASP A 304 2.52 7.92 -13.00
C ASP A 304 3.38 8.40 -14.19
N LEU A 305 4.60 8.89 -13.91
CA LEU A 305 5.57 9.26 -14.94
C LEU A 305 6.05 8.05 -15.74
N LYS A 306 6.26 6.89 -15.11
CA LYS A 306 6.59 5.64 -15.79
C LYS A 306 5.44 5.17 -16.69
N ILE A 307 4.19 5.19 -16.18
CA ILE A 307 2.99 4.85 -16.97
C ILE A 307 2.85 5.80 -18.16
N LYS A 308 3.09 7.10 -17.99
CA LYS A 308 3.14 8.06 -19.11
C LYS A 308 4.27 7.76 -20.10
N SER A 309 5.46 7.39 -19.63
CA SER A 309 6.57 6.97 -20.50
C SER A 309 6.19 5.78 -21.36
N GLU A 310 5.64 4.71 -20.76
CA GLU A 310 5.16 3.52 -21.48
C GLU A 310 3.98 3.81 -22.43
N GLN A 311 3.18 4.86 -22.16
CA GLN A 311 2.14 5.34 -23.08
C GLN A 311 2.74 6.11 -24.25
N TYR A 312 3.71 7.00 -24.02
CA TYR A 312 4.41 7.72 -25.09
C TYR A 312 5.21 6.77 -25.99
N GLU A 313 5.84 5.74 -25.42
CA GLU A 313 6.57 4.71 -26.16
C GLU A 313 5.64 3.94 -27.11
N LYS A 314 4.46 3.49 -26.64
CA LYS A 314 3.42 2.89 -27.50
C LYS A 314 2.87 3.83 -28.58
N VAL A 315 2.83 5.15 -28.32
CA VAL A 315 2.46 6.16 -29.33
C VAL A 315 3.58 6.32 -30.36
N ILE A 316 4.85 6.31 -29.94
CA ILE A 316 6.02 6.33 -30.84
C ILE A 316 6.03 5.09 -31.74
N ASP A 317 5.81 3.89 -31.19
CA ASP A 317 5.69 2.65 -31.98
C ASP A 317 4.55 2.72 -33.00
N SER A 318 3.38 3.23 -32.57
CA SER A 318 2.22 3.41 -33.45
C SER A 318 2.49 4.42 -34.59
N LEU A 319 3.23 5.49 -34.30
CA LEU A 319 3.67 6.47 -35.29
C LEU A 319 4.74 5.89 -36.24
N ASN A 320 5.67 5.10 -35.72
CA ASN A 320 6.69 4.43 -36.52
C ASN A 320 6.06 3.41 -37.48
N GLN A 321 5.09 2.62 -37.02
CA GLN A 321 4.32 1.72 -37.88
C GLN A 321 3.56 2.49 -38.96
N ALA A 322 2.82 3.55 -38.60
CA ALA A 322 2.09 4.37 -39.56
C ALA A 322 3.02 5.04 -40.59
N ASN A 323 4.23 5.44 -40.19
CA ASN A 323 5.24 6.01 -41.07
C ASN A 323 5.82 4.95 -42.03
N SER A 324 6.03 3.71 -41.55
CA SER A 324 6.39 2.56 -42.40
C SER A 324 5.28 2.24 -43.42
N ASP A 325 4.02 2.21 -42.98
CA ASP A 325 2.86 1.99 -43.87
C ASP A 325 2.72 3.10 -44.93
N LEU A 326 3.04 4.35 -44.58
CA LEU A 326 3.10 5.46 -45.53
C LEU A 326 4.28 5.33 -46.50
N GLN A 327 5.46 4.90 -46.06
CA GLN A 327 6.60 4.63 -46.95
C GLN A 327 6.27 3.50 -47.94
N ASN A 328 5.63 2.42 -47.48
CA ASN A 328 5.15 1.33 -48.34
C ASN A 328 4.12 1.84 -49.37
N GLN A 329 3.18 2.70 -48.97
CA GLN A 329 2.23 3.34 -49.91
C GLN A 329 2.93 4.24 -50.94
N ILE A 330 3.94 5.03 -50.52
CA ILE A 330 4.75 5.86 -51.43
C ILE A 330 5.52 4.98 -52.43
N GLN A 331 6.09 3.86 -52.00
CA GLN A 331 6.77 2.91 -52.87
C GLN A 331 5.82 2.31 -53.92
N ILE A 332 4.62 1.89 -53.52
CA ILE A 332 3.58 1.37 -54.42
C ILE A 332 3.12 2.45 -55.42
N LEU A 333 2.97 3.70 -54.97
CA LEU A 333 2.62 4.82 -55.85
C LEU A 333 3.74 5.15 -56.85
N ASN A 334 5.01 5.07 -56.46
CA ASN A 334 6.15 5.26 -57.34
C ASN A 334 6.23 4.16 -58.41
N GLN A 335 6.12 2.88 -58.03
CA GLN A 335 6.06 1.75 -58.96
C GLN A 335 4.89 1.89 -59.95
N ARG A 336 3.73 2.37 -59.49
CA ARG A 336 2.58 2.64 -60.36
C ARG A 336 2.81 3.83 -61.30
N ASN A 337 3.54 4.85 -60.86
CA ASN A 337 3.93 5.99 -61.69
C ASN A 337 4.94 5.58 -62.77
N GLU A 338 5.92 4.75 -62.43
CA GLU A 338 6.88 4.14 -63.38
C GLU A 338 6.15 3.28 -64.44
N ALA A 339 5.19 2.45 -64.02
CA ALA A 339 4.36 1.67 -64.95
C ALA A 339 3.54 2.58 -65.90
N LEU A 340 2.93 3.65 -65.38
CA LEU A 340 2.21 4.63 -66.19
C LEU A 340 3.14 5.39 -67.16
N GLN A 341 4.37 5.72 -66.75
CA GLN A 341 5.37 6.32 -67.64
C GLN A 341 5.79 5.36 -68.76
N ALA A 342 5.96 4.07 -68.44
CA ALA A 342 6.24 3.04 -69.44
C ALA A 342 5.08 2.86 -70.45
N ASP A 343 3.83 2.93 -69.99
CA ASP A 343 2.65 2.88 -70.87
C ASP A 343 2.50 4.16 -71.71
N VAL A 344 2.78 5.34 -71.16
CA VAL A 344 2.86 6.60 -71.93
C VAL A 344 3.98 6.52 -72.99
N ALA A 345 5.12 5.92 -72.68
CA ALA A 345 6.20 5.71 -73.65
C ALA A 345 5.80 4.74 -74.79
N LYS A 346 5.04 3.67 -74.50
CA LYS A 346 4.43 2.79 -75.51
C LYS A 346 3.44 3.55 -76.39
N LEU A 347 2.54 4.34 -75.79
CA LEU A 347 1.57 5.14 -76.53
C LEU A 347 2.24 6.20 -77.41
N MET A 348 3.37 6.78 -76.99
CA MET A 348 4.14 7.70 -77.83
C MET A 348 4.86 6.99 -78.99
N SER A 349 5.38 5.77 -78.81
CA SER A 349 5.99 5.01 -79.91
C SER A 349 4.95 4.45 -80.88
N GLU A 350 3.80 4.02 -80.39
CA GLU A 350 2.65 3.63 -81.22
C GLU A 350 2.09 4.83 -82.00
N LYS A 351 1.93 6.00 -81.35
CA LYS A 351 1.57 7.24 -82.04
C LYS A 351 2.59 7.59 -83.12
N LYS A 352 3.90 7.55 -82.83
CA LYS A 352 4.95 7.80 -83.83
C LYS A 352 4.83 6.87 -85.04
N ARG A 353 4.55 5.57 -84.80
CA ARG A 353 4.30 4.59 -85.87
C ARG A 353 3.03 4.92 -86.68
N ILE A 354 1.97 5.44 -86.05
CA ILE A 354 0.77 5.91 -86.76
C ILE A 354 1.08 7.16 -87.60
N ASP A 355 1.81 8.13 -87.04
CA ASP A 355 2.26 9.34 -87.74
C ASP A 355 3.15 8.95 -88.97
N GLU A 356 4.04 7.96 -88.83
CA GLU A 356 4.86 7.39 -89.92
C GLU A 356 4.02 6.68 -91.00
N LEU A 357 3.03 5.87 -90.59
CA LEU A 357 2.11 5.21 -91.52
C LEU A 357 1.23 6.22 -92.27
N LEU A 358 0.83 7.32 -91.64
CA LEU A 358 0.10 8.40 -92.32
C LEU A 358 0.96 9.06 -93.40
N ILE A 359 2.24 9.36 -93.11
CA ILE A 359 3.19 9.90 -94.09
C ILE A 359 3.40 8.93 -95.27
N GLU A 360 3.46 7.62 -95.01
CA GLU A 360 3.53 6.59 -96.05
C GLU A 360 2.27 6.59 -96.94
N LYS A 361 1.07 6.70 -96.34
CA LYS A 361 -0.19 6.74 -97.10
C LYS A 361 -0.39 8.05 -97.86
N ASP A 362 -0.02 9.20 -97.31
CA ASP A 362 -0.05 10.48 -98.04
C ASP A 362 0.95 10.49 -99.21
N SER A 363 2.11 9.84 -99.05
CA SER A 363 3.07 9.62 -100.13
C SER A 363 2.47 8.72 -101.23
N SER A 364 1.84 7.60 -100.85
CA SER A 364 1.17 6.70 -101.79
C SER A 364 -0.03 7.34 -102.50
N ILE A 365 -0.82 8.17 -101.81
CA ILE A 365 -1.90 8.99 -102.37
C ILE A 365 -1.31 10.02 -103.36
N THR A 366 -0.18 10.62 -103.05
CA THR A 366 0.54 11.54 -103.94
C THR A 366 1.02 10.83 -105.21
N GLU A 367 1.61 9.64 -105.10
CA GLU A 367 2.00 8.82 -106.26
C GLU A 367 0.80 8.40 -107.11
N MET A 368 -0.29 7.95 -106.49
CA MET A 368 -1.53 7.61 -107.19
C MET A 368 -2.14 8.82 -107.89
N THR A 369 -2.10 10.01 -107.26
CA THR A 369 -2.56 11.26 -107.87
C THR A 369 -1.70 11.64 -109.08
N GLN A 370 -0.36 11.62 -108.95
CA GLN A 370 0.55 11.82 -110.08
C GLN A 370 0.33 10.79 -111.21
N LYS A 371 -0.02 9.55 -110.88
CA LYS A 371 -0.33 8.50 -111.86
C LYS A 371 -1.66 8.77 -112.56
N ILE A 372 -2.68 9.23 -111.84
CA ILE A 372 -3.97 9.68 -112.39
C ILE A 372 -3.77 10.88 -113.32
N ASP A 373 -2.96 11.87 -112.94
CA ASP A 373 -2.71 13.04 -113.78
C ASP A 373 -1.83 12.73 -115.01
N LYS A 374 -0.89 11.78 -114.89
CA LYS A 374 -0.19 11.20 -116.06
C LYS A 374 -1.14 10.45 -117.00
N MET A 375 -2.11 9.70 -116.47
CA MET A 375 -3.16 9.07 -117.29
C MET A 375 -4.03 10.12 -117.97
N ARG A 376 -4.52 11.13 -117.24
CA ARG A 376 -5.31 12.25 -117.80
C ARG A 376 -4.56 13.02 -118.89
N GLU A 377 -3.27 13.27 -118.71
CA GLU A 377 -2.46 13.95 -119.73
C GLU A 377 -2.23 13.05 -120.95
N ASN A 378 -2.07 11.74 -120.76
CA ASN A 378 -2.02 10.77 -121.87
C ASN A 378 -3.38 10.67 -122.60
N ASP A 379 -4.50 10.62 -121.89
CA ASP A 379 -5.85 10.63 -122.45
C ASP A 379 -6.10 11.93 -123.24
N LYS A 380 -5.62 13.07 -122.72
CA LYS A 380 -5.64 14.39 -123.38
C LYS A 380 -4.76 14.42 -124.63
N GLN A 381 -3.57 13.81 -124.61
CA GLN A 381 -2.74 13.65 -125.80
C GLN A 381 -3.38 12.70 -126.83
N GLN A 382 -4.01 11.61 -126.40
CA GLN A 382 -4.73 10.68 -127.26
C GLN A 382 -6.00 11.33 -127.86
N ALA A 383 -6.69 12.19 -127.10
CA ALA A 383 -7.78 13.02 -127.58
C ALA A 383 -7.29 14.08 -128.59
N GLN A 384 -6.14 14.73 -128.34
CA GLN A 384 -5.52 15.65 -129.31
C GLN A 384 -5.07 14.94 -130.60
N GLN A 385 -4.47 13.75 -130.52
CA GLN A 385 -4.14 12.92 -131.68
C GLN A 385 -5.42 12.52 -132.44
N SER A 386 -6.49 12.16 -131.71
CA SER A 386 -7.79 11.85 -132.31
C SER A 386 -8.42 13.07 -132.98
N GLN A 387 -8.27 14.27 -132.41
CA GLN A 387 -8.74 15.53 -132.97
C GLN A 387 -7.91 15.96 -134.19
N GLN A 388 -6.59 15.78 -134.17
CA GLN A 388 -5.73 15.99 -135.34
C GLN A 388 -6.08 15.01 -136.47
N LYS A 389 -6.35 13.75 -136.13
CA LYS A 389 -6.83 12.74 -137.09
C LYS A 389 -8.22 13.10 -137.63
N LEU A 390 -9.11 13.64 -136.80
CA LEU A 390 -10.41 14.20 -137.23
C LEU A 390 -10.20 15.36 -138.20
N GLN A 391 -9.31 16.30 -137.91
CA GLN A 391 -8.98 17.43 -138.80
C GLN A 391 -8.31 16.99 -140.12
N MET A 392 -7.57 15.87 -140.13
CA MET A 392 -7.10 15.27 -141.39
C MET A 392 -8.25 14.63 -142.18
N LEU A 393 -9.15 13.90 -141.51
CA LEU A 393 -10.37 13.36 -142.13
C LEU A 393 -11.32 14.46 -142.63
N GLU A 394 -11.40 15.60 -141.95
CA GLU A 394 -12.16 16.78 -142.40
C GLU A 394 -11.51 17.46 -143.61
N LYS A 395 -10.16 17.48 -143.69
CA LYS A 395 -9.44 17.95 -144.90
C LYS A 395 -9.58 16.97 -146.06
N GLU A 396 -9.56 15.66 -145.82
CA GLU A 396 -9.87 14.65 -146.82
C GLU A 396 -11.32 14.77 -147.30
N LYS A 397 -12.27 14.97 -146.37
CA LYS A 397 -13.67 15.24 -146.70
C LYS A 397 -13.84 16.53 -147.52
N GLN A 398 -13.19 17.62 -147.15
CA GLN A 398 -13.21 18.86 -147.93
C GLN A 398 -12.65 18.63 -149.34
N ASN A 399 -11.54 17.90 -149.47
CA ASN A 399 -10.98 17.51 -150.76
C ASN A 399 -11.96 16.63 -151.58
N PHE A 400 -12.73 15.75 -150.93
CA PHE A 400 -13.81 15.01 -151.58
C PHE A 400 -15.00 15.90 -151.98
N ASP A 401 -15.42 16.85 -151.15
CA ASP A 401 -16.52 17.79 -151.45
C ASP A 401 -16.13 18.80 -152.56
N ASP A 402 -14.85 19.19 -152.62
CA ASP A 402 -14.26 20.00 -153.69
C ASP A 402 -14.15 19.20 -155.01
N GLN A 403 -13.75 17.92 -154.94
CA GLN A 403 -13.81 17.01 -156.09
C GLN A 403 -15.25 16.77 -156.56
N LEU A 404 -16.21 16.59 -155.65
CA LEU A 404 -17.63 16.40 -155.98
C LEU A 404 -18.22 17.64 -156.68
N SER A 405 -17.74 18.83 -156.31
CA SER A 405 -18.07 20.10 -156.96
C SER A 405 -17.43 20.21 -158.36
N SER A 406 -16.21 19.70 -158.55
CA SER A 406 -15.57 19.56 -159.87
C SER A 406 -16.31 18.60 -160.79
N TYR A 407 -16.81 17.47 -160.27
CA TYR A 407 -17.55 16.48 -161.05
C TYR A 407 -18.94 16.97 -161.50
N LYS A 408 -19.65 17.78 -160.69
CA LYS A 408 -20.94 18.36 -161.10
C LYS A 408 -20.84 19.20 -162.38
N THR A 409 -19.80 20.02 -162.52
CA THR A 409 -19.65 20.94 -163.65
C THR A 409 -19.21 20.25 -164.96
N LYS A 410 -18.73 19.00 -164.90
CA LYS A 410 -18.31 18.22 -166.09
C LYS A 410 -19.36 17.22 -166.59
N ASN A 411 -20.42 16.98 -165.82
CA ASN A 411 -21.44 15.97 -166.16
C ASN A 411 -22.39 16.44 -167.29
N ASP A 412 -22.70 17.74 -167.33
CA ASP A 412 -23.69 18.30 -168.26
C ASP A 412 -23.19 18.43 -169.71
N GLU A 413 -21.86 18.53 -169.93
CA GLU A 413 -21.27 18.60 -171.27
C GLU A 413 -20.96 17.22 -171.89
N LEU A 414 -20.79 16.17 -171.07
CA LEU A 414 -20.43 14.83 -171.56
C LEU A 414 -21.58 14.12 -172.30
N SER A 415 -22.82 14.49 -171.99
CA SER A 415 -24.06 13.84 -172.44
C SER A 415 -24.43 14.06 -173.93
N LYS A 416 -23.47 14.48 -174.77
CA LYS A 416 -23.64 14.71 -176.22
C LYS A 416 -22.58 14.11 -177.14
N ILE A 417 -21.47 13.58 -176.62
CA ILE A 417 -20.31 13.20 -177.46
C ILE A 417 -19.90 11.73 -177.30
N ILE A 418 -20.07 11.10 -176.12
CA ILE A 418 -19.64 9.71 -175.90
C ILE A 418 -20.77 8.71 -176.27
N GLN A 419 -21.21 8.78 -177.52
CA GLN A 419 -21.89 7.68 -178.22
C GLN A 419 -20.97 7.09 -179.32
N MET A 420 -19.65 7.18 -179.10
CA MET A 420 -18.63 6.56 -179.94
C MET A 420 -17.55 5.91 -179.07
N GLN A 421 -17.42 4.59 -179.25
CA GLN A 421 -16.27 3.74 -178.91
C GLN A 421 -15.96 3.52 -177.41
N SER A 422 -15.45 2.38 -176.91
CA SER A 422 -15.38 0.95 -177.32
C SER A 422 -14.06 0.35 -176.82
N ASP A 423 -14.07 -0.10 -175.56
CA ASP A 423 -13.28 -1.20 -174.98
C ASP A 423 -11.74 -1.14 -174.86
N GLU A 424 -11.23 -2.10 -174.07
CA GLU A 424 -9.84 -2.43 -173.69
C GLU A 424 -9.12 -1.43 -172.73
N LEU A 425 -8.43 -1.86 -171.66
CA LEU A 425 -7.80 -3.17 -171.32
C LEU A 425 -7.91 -3.57 -169.81
N ILE A 426 -7.64 -4.86 -169.56
CA ILE A 426 -7.48 -5.60 -168.28
C ILE A 426 -6.14 -6.39 -168.40
N PRO A 427 -5.42 -6.86 -167.34
CA PRO A 427 -5.59 -6.78 -165.87
C PRO A 427 -4.54 -5.80 -165.25
N LEU A 428 -3.66 -5.99 -164.23
CA LEU A 428 -3.05 -7.11 -163.46
C LEU A 428 -3.20 -6.98 -161.91
N ARG A 429 -2.17 -7.33 -161.11
CA ARG A 429 -2.36 -8.14 -159.88
C ARG A 429 -1.12 -8.20 -158.95
N SER A 430 -1.37 -8.41 -157.65
CA SER A 430 -0.50 -9.08 -156.64
C SER A 430 0.93 -8.58 -156.36
N GLU A 431 1.11 -7.75 -155.32
CA GLU A 431 2.39 -7.60 -154.58
C GLU A 431 2.21 -7.05 -153.14
N ASN A 432 1.42 -7.70 -152.24
CA ASN A 432 1.23 -7.16 -150.87
C ASN A 432 0.91 -8.17 -149.73
N GLU A 433 1.55 -9.35 -149.71
CA GLU A 433 1.51 -10.25 -148.53
C GLU A 433 2.89 -10.77 -148.08
N SER A 434 3.98 -10.19 -148.58
CA SER A 434 5.34 -10.48 -148.09
C SER A 434 5.66 -9.74 -146.77
N TYR A 435 5.15 -8.51 -146.62
CA TYR A 435 5.61 -7.60 -145.56
C TYR A 435 4.91 -7.78 -144.20
N LYS A 436 3.66 -8.26 -144.15
CA LYS A 436 2.93 -8.43 -142.87
C LYS A 436 3.60 -9.44 -141.95
N VAL A 437 4.03 -10.57 -142.51
CA VAL A 437 4.61 -11.70 -141.73
C VAL A 437 5.90 -11.29 -141.02
N ARG A 438 6.70 -10.38 -141.60
CA ARG A 438 7.99 -9.96 -141.03
C ARG A 438 7.90 -8.88 -139.95
N ILE A 439 6.81 -8.11 -139.92
CA ILE A 439 6.56 -7.11 -138.87
C ILE A 439 6.11 -7.79 -137.57
N ALA A 440 5.24 -8.79 -137.66
CA ALA A 440 4.72 -9.52 -136.50
C ALA A 440 5.80 -10.25 -135.68
N THR A 441 6.87 -10.74 -136.32
CA THR A 441 7.95 -11.46 -135.62
C THR A 441 8.80 -10.53 -134.75
N LEU A 442 9.16 -9.35 -135.26
CA LEU A 442 10.04 -8.40 -134.56
C LEU A 442 9.36 -7.74 -133.35
N ASP A 443 8.06 -7.46 -133.44
CA ASP A 443 7.28 -6.86 -132.34
C ASP A 443 7.16 -7.80 -131.12
N ASN A 444 7.26 -9.11 -131.32
CA ASN A 444 7.28 -10.10 -130.23
C ASN A 444 8.66 -10.18 -129.54
N GLU A 445 9.76 -10.08 -130.29
CA GLU A 445 11.12 -10.11 -129.71
C GLU A 445 11.41 -8.87 -128.84
N ILE A 446 10.87 -7.71 -129.21
CA ILE A 446 11.00 -6.46 -128.44
C ILE A 446 10.28 -6.56 -127.08
N LYS A 447 9.09 -7.18 -127.06
CA LYS A 447 8.30 -7.40 -125.84
C LYS A 447 8.96 -8.39 -124.87
N LEU A 448 9.58 -9.45 -125.41
CA LEU A 448 10.37 -10.39 -124.60
C LEU A 448 11.60 -9.75 -123.94
N ARG A 449 12.29 -8.84 -124.64
CA ARG A 449 13.45 -8.13 -124.06
C ARG A 449 13.04 -7.14 -122.97
N THR A 450 11.99 -6.35 -123.18
CA THR A 450 11.51 -5.38 -122.18
C THR A 450 10.95 -6.04 -120.92
N ALA A 451 10.34 -7.23 -121.02
CA ALA A 451 9.97 -8.02 -119.86
C ALA A 451 11.20 -8.48 -119.04
N ALA A 452 12.22 -9.03 -119.70
CA ALA A 452 13.43 -9.54 -119.04
C ALA A 452 14.24 -8.43 -118.33
N GLU A 453 14.28 -7.21 -118.86
CA GLU A 453 14.96 -6.09 -118.21
C GLU A 453 14.17 -5.52 -117.02
N ALA A 454 12.83 -5.58 -117.04
CA ALA A 454 12.00 -5.26 -115.88
C ALA A 454 12.17 -6.30 -114.76
N GLU A 455 12.13 -7.59 -115.09
CA GLU A 455 12.35 -8.70 -114.15
C GLU A 455 13.75 -8.64 -113.51
N LYS A 456 14.78 -8.33 -114.30
CA LYS A 456 16.15 -8.09 -113.81
C LYS A 456 16.25 -6.89 -112.85
N LYS A 457 15.43 -5.84 -113.04
CA LYS A 457 15.39 -4.70 -112.10
C LYS A 457 14.72 -5.08 -110.79
N ILE A 458 13.59 -5.79 -110.84
CA ILE A 458 12.87 -6.30 -109.65
C ILE A 458 13.81 -7.21 -108.83
N LEU A 459 14.47 -8.18 -109.47
CA LEU A 459 15.45 -9.06 -108.80
C LEU A 459 16.66 -8.30 -108.23
N SER A 460 17.00 -7.11 -108.75
CA SER A 460 18.05 -6.27 -108.19
C SER A 460 17.60 -5.49 -106.96
N GLU A 461 16.34 -5.08 -106.90
CA GLU A 461 15.74 -4.36 -105.76
C GLU A 461 15.42 -5.34 -104.62
N GLU A 462 14.85 -6.51 -104.95
CA GLU A 462 14.57 -7.60 -104.00
C GLU A 462 15.84 -8.12 -103.31
N ASN A 463 16.94 -8.30 -104.06
CA ASN A 463 18.23 -8.72 -103.51
C ASN A 463 18.93 -7.60 -102.70
N SER A 464 18.53 -6.34 -102.89
CA SER A 464 18.93 -5.23 -102.00
C SER A 464 18.14 -5.25 -100.69
N ASN A 465 16.83 -5.48 -100.75
CA ASN A 465 15.95 -5.58 -99.57
C ASN A 465 16.35 -6.77 -98.69
N LEU A 466 16.54 -7.96 -99.27
CA LEU A 466 17.04 -9.15 -98.58
C LEU A 466 18.42 -8.95 -97.93
N LYS A 467 19.23 -8.00 -98.41
CA LYS A 467 20.53 -7.66 -97.82
C LYS A 467 20.37 -6.77 -96.59
N GLU A 468 19.38 -5.87 -96.57
CA GLU A 468 19.07 -5.03 -95.41
C GLU A 468 18.30 -5.80 -94.34
N GLU A 469 17.36 -6.68 -94.70
CA GLU A 469 16.74 -7.64 -93.77
C GLU A 469 17.80 -8.51 -93.07
N ARG A 470 18.79 -9.01 -93.82
CA ARG A 470 19.96 -9.75 -93.28
C ARG A 470 20.91 -8.89 -92.45
N LYS A 471 20.79 -7.57 -92.46
CA LYS A 471 21.49 -6.64 -91.57
C LYS A 471 20.68 -6.41 -90.29
N ILE A 472 19.39 -6.09 -90.42
CA ILE A 472 18.44 -5.94 -89.30
C ILE A 472 18.43 -7.21 -88.43
N MET A 473 18.24 -8.39 -89.03
CA MET A 473 18.22 -9.67 -88.30
C MET A 473 19.56 -10.00 -87.60
N LYS A 474 20.68 -9.45 -88.07
CA LYS A 474 21.99 -9.55 -87.36
C LYS A 474 22.08 -8.60 -86.18
N GLU A 475 21.59 -7.36 -86.33
CA GLU A 475 21.52 -6.36 -85.26
C GLU A 475 20.57 -6.86 -84.15
N GLU A 476 19.43 -7.45 -84.51
CA GLU A 476 18.55 -8.17 -83.58
C GLU A 476 19.25 -9.34 -82.89
N LEU A 477 19.95 -10.21 -83.62
CA LEU A 477 20.71 -11.33 -83.02
C LEU A 477 21.77 -10.85 -82.01
N VAL A 478 22.44 -9.73 -82.26
CA VAL A 478 23.38 -9.12 -81.31
C VAL A 478 22.64 -8.60 -80.07
N ASN A 479 21.49 -7.96 -80.24
CA ASN A 479 20.66 -7.51 -79.12
C ASN A 479 20.14 -8.68 -78.27
N TYR A 480 19.73 -9.80 -78.89
CA TYR A 480 19.37 -11.02 -78.16
C TYR A 480 20.54 -11.61 -77.37
N HIS A 481 21.76 -11.62 -77.92
CA HIS A 481 22.96 -12.06 -77.17
C HIS A 481 23.28 -11.12 -76.00
N LYS A 482 23.10 -9.80 -76.17
CA LYS A 482 23.27 -8.82 -75.08
C LYS A 482 22.27 -9.07 -73.95
N ALA A 483 20.98 -9.21 -74.28
CA ALA A 483 19.93 -9.51 -73.31
C ALA A 483 20.13 -10.87 -72.62
N LEU A 484 20.64 -11.88 -73.31
CA LEU A 484 20.98 -13.18 -72.73
C LEU A 484 22.13 -13.08 -71.72
N ASN A 485 23.14 -12.25 -71.98
CA ASN A 485 24.23 -12.01 -71.04
C ASN A 485 23.77 -11.22 -69.80
N GLU A 486 22.89 -10.23 -69.99
CA GLU A 486 22.25 -9.49 -68.88
C GLU A 486 21.36 -10.39 -68.01
N LEU A 487 20.65 -11.35 -68.62
CA LEU A 487 19.89 -12.39 -67.93
C LEU A 487 20.80 -13.37 -67.16
N ASN A 488 22.01 -13.63 -67.64
CA ASN A 488 22.98 -14.46 -66.91
C ASN A 488 23.60 -13.72 -65.72
N SER A 489 23.94 -12.43 -65.85
CA SER A 489 24.42 -11.59 -64.73
C SER A 489 23.40 -11.54 -63.60
N THR A 490 22.15 -11.18 -63.93
CA THR A 490 21.06 -11.10 -62.95
C THR A 490 20.72 -12.45 -62.31
N LYS A 491 21.02 -13.58 -62.97
CA LYS A 491 20.92 -14.92 -62.37
C LYS A 491 22.05 -15.20 -61.37
N GLU A 492 23.27 -14.78 -61.65
CA GLU A 492 24.41 -14.92 -60.73
C GLU A 492 24.19 -14.07 -59.47
N GLU A 493 23.73 -12.83 -59.63
CA GLU A 493 23.28 -11.95 -58.54
C GLU A 493 22.17 -12.59 -57.68
N LEU A 494 21.21 -13.29 -58.29
CA LEU A 494 20.10 -13.94 -57.58
C LEU A 494 20.56 -15.16 -56.75
N GLU A 495 21.51 -15.95 -57.26
CA GLU A 495 22.13 -17.04 -56.49
C GLU A 495 23.03 -16.50 -55.36
N GLU A 496 23.69 -15.35 -55.52
CA GLU A 496 24.40 -14.67 -54.42
C GLU A 496 23.42 -14.19 -53.33
N ILE A 497 22.33 -13.50 -53.71
CA ILE A 497 21.27 -13.06 -52.77
C ILE A 497 20.69 -14.27 -52.01
N LYS A 498 20.46 -15.38 -52.70
CA LYS A 498 19.94 -16.63 -52.10
C LYS A 498 20.93 -17.27 -51.11
N SER A 499 22.23 -17.29 -51.43
CA SER A 499 23.30 -17.70 -50.52
C SER A 499 23.34 -16.82 -49.25
N ASN A 500 23.28 -15.50 -49.43
CA ASN A 500 23.26 -14.53 -48.33
C ASN A 500 22.01 -14.70 -47.44
N LEU A 501 20.84 -14.98 -48.04
CA LEU A 501 19.60 -15.23 -47.31
C LEU A 501 19.63 -16.56 -46.54
N GLU A 502 20.21 -17.62 -47.09
CA GLU A 502 20.40 -18.89 -46.36
C GLU A 502 21.35 -18.72 -45.16
N ASN A 503 22.40 -17.90 -45.29
CA ASN A 503 23.29 -17.57 -44.18
C ASN A 503 22.62 -16.70 -43.12
N ALA A 504 21.79 -15.72 -43.52
CA ALA A 504 21.00 -14.92 -42.60
C ALA A 504 19.98 -15.77 -41.82
N ASN A 505 19.36 -16.77 -42.45
CA ASN A 505 18.42 -17.67 -41.77
C ASN A 505 19.11 -18.53 -40.70
N LYS A 506 20.31 -19.07 -40.99
CA LYS A 506 21.13 -19.80 -40.02
C LYS A 506 21.56 -18.92 -38.84
N GLN A 507 21.85 -17.65 -39.08
CA GLN A 507 22.15 -16.70 -38.00
C GLN A 507 20.90 -16.45 -37.13
N ALA A 508 19.72 -16.29 -37.73
CA ALA A 508 18.47 -16.14 -36.99
C ALA A 508 18.11 -17.39 -36.15
N GLU A 509 18.39 -18.60 -36.65
CA GLU A 509 18.25 -19.86 -35.89
C GLU A 509 19.20 -19.91 -34.68
N LEU A 510 20.46 -19.51 -34.84
CA LEU A 510 21.43 -19.41 -33.74
C LEU A 510 21.04 -18.34 -32.71
N ASP A 511 20.52 -17.21 -33.16
CA ASP A 511 20.03 -16.15 -32.28
C ASP A 511 18.75 -16.58 -31.54
N GLN A 512 17.84 -17.34 -32.17
CA GLN A 512 16.70 -17.96 -31.50
C GLN A 512 17.15 -18.93 -30.40
N GLU A 513 18.06 -19.87 -30.67
CA GLU A 513 18.65 -20.74 -29.64
C GLU A 513 19.28 -19.91 -28.49
N SER A 514 19.89 -18.78 -28.81
CA SER A 514 20.49 -17.85 -27.84
C SER A 514 19.44 -17.12 -27.00
N PHE A 515 18.27 -16.81 -27.56
CA PHE A 515 17.13 -16.25 -26.81
C PHE A 515 16.46 -17.30 -25.93
N GLU A 516 16.18 -18.50 -26.44
CA GLU A 516 15.59 -19.61 -25.66
C GLU A 516 16.47 -19.98 -24.45
N LYS A 517 17.81 -20.01 -24.62
CA LYS A 517 18.74 -20.23 -23.50
C LYS A 517 18.69 -19.12 -22.45
N ARG A 518 18.55 -17.86 -22.87
CA ARG A 518 18.42 -16.70 -21.97
C ARG A 518 17.05 -16.67 -21.26
N GLU A 519 15.97 -17.06 -21.94
CA GLU A 519 14.64 -17.18 -21.36
C GLU A 519 14.60 -18.27 -20.28
N ASN A 520 15.16 -19.45 -20.56
CA ASN A 520 15.27 -20.52 -19.56
C ASN A 520 16.08 -20.08 -18.32
N GLN A 521 17.22 -19.39 -18.51
CA GLN A 521 17.99 -18.81 -17.40
C GLN A 521 17.20 -17.76 -16.61
N LEU A 522 16.39 -16.92 -17.29
CA LEU A 522 15.53 -15.94 -16.63
C LEU A 522 14.45 -16.63 -15.79
N ASN A 523 13.86 -17.72 -16.29
CA ASN A 523 12.86 -18.52 -15.58
C ASN A 523 13.44 -19.23 -14.35
N GLU A 524 14.67 -19.76 -14.43
CA GLU A 524 15.39 -20.29 -13.26
C GLU A 524 15.63 -19.21 -12.19
N ILE A 525 16.03 -18.00 -12.61
CA ILE A 525 16.20 -16.85 -11.70
C ILE A 525 14.88 -16.48 -11.05
N ILE A 526 13.78 -16.39 -11.80
CA ILE A 526 12.44 -16.08 -11.27
C ILE A 526 12.01 -17.11 -10.22
N GLN A 527 12.12 -18.41 -10.50
CA GLN A 527 11.80 -19.46 -9.53
C GLN A 527 12.67 -19.39 -8.26
N SER A 528 13.94 -19.02 -8.38
CA SER A 528 14.83 -18.82 -7.22
C SER A 528 14.40 -17.61 -6.36
N LEU A 529 13.91 -16.55 -6.98
CA LEU A 529 13.39 -15.36 -6.30
C LEU A 529 12.04 -15.63 -5.63
N GLU A 530 11.12 -16.30 -6.32
CA GLU A 530 9.83 -16.75 -5.75
C GLU A 530 10.03 -17.64 -4.53
N LYS A 531 10.96 -18.61 -4.61
CA LYS A 531 11.31 -19.44 -3.44
C LYS A 531 11.84 -18.58 -2.29
N THR A 532 12.77 -17.67 -2.58
CA THR A 532 13.36 -16.78 -1.57
C THR A 532 12.31 -15.87 -0.91
N ASP A 533 11.32 -15.40 -1.67
CA ASP A 533 10.25 -14.57 -1.13
C ASP A 533 9.26 -15.38 -0.28
N ASN A 534 8.91 -16.60 -0.69
CA ASN A 534 8.13 -17.52 0.13
C ASN A 534 8.84 -17.84 1.47
N GLU A 535 10.15 -18.06 1.47
CA GLU A 535 10.95 -18.24 2.69
C GLU A 535 10.93 -16.98 3.58
N LYS A 536 11.07 -15.79 3.02
CA LYS A 536 10.91 -14.51 3.75
C LYS A 536 9.51 -14.35 4.32
N ASN A 537 8.46 -14.63 3.55
CA ASN A 537 7.07 -14.51 4.00
C ASN A 537 6.77 -15.49 5.14
N SER A 538 7.33 -16.71 5.13
CA SER A 538 7.26 -17.63 6.27
C SER A 538 7.97 -17.09 7.54
N THR A 539 9.07 -16.35 7.34
CA THR A 539 9.82 -15.69 8.43
C THR A 539 9.06 -14.49 9.00
N ILE A 540 8.45 -13.67 8.14
CA ILE A 540 7.59 -12.55 8.53
C ILE A 540 6.38 -13.05 9.33
N ASN A 541 5.73 -14.14 8.90
CA ASN A 541 4.59 -14.72 9.60
C ASN A 541 4.95 -15.26 10.99
N SER A 542 6.11 -15.91 11.15
CA SER A 542 6.57 -16.40 12.46
C SER A 542 7.04 -15.28 13.40
N LEU A 543 7.65 -14.22 12.86
CA LEU A 543 7.95 -12.99 13.62
C LEU A 543 6.67 -12.26 14.04
N SER A 544 5.67 -12.16 13.16
CA SER A 544 4.36 -11.55 13.48
C SER A 544 3.64 -12.30 14.61
N LEU A 545 3.63 -13.64 14.56
CA LEU A 545 3.11 -14.47 15.65
C LEU A 545 3.88 -14.27 16.98
N THR A 546 5.19 -14.03 16.89
CA THR A 546 6.03 -13.76 18.07
C THR A 546 5.74 -12.38 18.67
N ILE A 547 5.55 -11.36 17.83
CA ILE A 547 5.16 -10.00 18.24
C ILE A 547 3.79 -10.02 18.92
N GLN A 548 2.81 -10.73 18.37
CA GLN A 548 1.48 -10.89 18.99
C GLN A 548 1.58 -11.51 20.39
N ASN A 549 2.30 -12.62 20.54
CA ASN A 549 2.53 -13.26 21.86
C ASN A 549 3.20 -12.31 22.87
N LEU A 550 4.13 -11.47 22.43
CA LEU A 550 4.79 -10.46 23.29
C LEU A 550 3.83 -9.33 23.67
N GLN A 551 2.98 -8.86 22.75
CA GLN A 551 1.93 -7.88 23.08
C GLN A 551 0.92 -8.45 24.09
N ASP A 552 0.53 -9.71 23.97
CA ASP A 552 -0.37 -10.36 24.93
C ASP A 552 0.27 -10.50 26.33
N GLN A 553 1.58 -10.80 26.41
CA GLN A 553 2.34 -10.77 27.67
C GLN A 553 2.46 -9.35 28.27
N VAL A 554 2.64 -8.33 27.44
CA VAL A 554 2.64 -6.91 27.88
C VAL A 554 1.26 -6.49 28.39
N ASN A 555 0.19 -6.89 27.72
CA ASN A 555 -1.19 -6.65 28.14
C ASN A 555 -1.48 -7.31 29.50
N GLU A 556 -1.12 -8.59 29.68
CA GLU A 556 -1.27 -9.30 30.94
C GLU A 556 -0.44 -8.66 32.07
N SER A 557 0.79 -8.22 31.78
CA SER A 557 1.66 -7.52 32.72
C SER A 557 1.10 -6.15 33.11
N THR A 558 0.47 -5.44 32.18
CA THR A 558 -0.19 -4.15 32.42
C THR A 558 -1.43 -4.32 33.31
N ALA A 559 -2.22 -5.38 33.10
CA ALA A 559 -3.34 -5.73 33.97
C ALA A 559 -2.87 -6.08 35.40
N LYS A 560 -1.78 -6.85 35.54
CA LYS A 560 -1.13 -7.13 36.84
C LYS A 560 -0.64 -5.84 37.52
N LEU A 561 -0.08 -4.89 36.77
CA LEU A 561 0.36 -3.59 37.29
C LEU A 561 -0.82 -2.73 37.79
N SER A 562 -1.98 -2.78 37.13
CA SER A 562 -3.20 -2.11 37.60
C SER A 562 -3.69 -2.70 38.93
N LEU A 563 -3.74 -4.03 39.03
CA LEU A 563 -4.09 -4.74 40.27
C LEU A 563 -3.14 -4.40 41.43
N LEU A 564 -1.83 -4.24 41.16
CA LEU A 564 -0.87 -3.79 42.15
C LEU A 564 -1.14 -2.36 42.65
N LYS A 565 -1.52 -1.42 41.77
CA LYS A 565 -1.91 -0.05 42.16
C LYS A 565 -3.20 -0.04 43.01
N ASP A 566 -4.16 -0.88 42.69
CA ASP A 566 -5.39 -1.04 43.49
C ASP A 566 -5.10 -1.61 44.88
N ILE A 567 -4.10 -2.49 45.01
CA ILE A 567 -3.63 -3.02 46.30
C ILE A 567 -2.86 -1.94 47.07
N GLU A 568 -2.00 -1.17 46.40
CA GLU A 568 -1.21 -0.10 47.02
C GLU A 568 -2.11 1.02 47.59
N THR A 569 -3.16 1.41 46.86
CA THR A 569 -4.17 2.36 47.36
C THR A 569 -4.94 1.81 48.56
N LYS A 570 -5.44 0.57 48.49
CA LYS A 570 -6.08 -0.11 49.64
C LYS A 570 -5.17 -0.23 50.86
N TYR A 571 -3.86 -0.39 50.66
CA TYR A 571 -2.88 -0.44 51.73
C TYR A 571 -2.67 0.94 52.38
N LYS A 572 -2.59 2.03 51.60
CA LYS A 572 -2.54 3.42 52.11
C LYS A 572 -3.79 3.77 52.91
N ASP A 573 -4.96 3.41 52.38
CA ASP A 573 -6.26 3.49 53.06
C ASP A 573 -6.26 2.80 54.44
N LEU A 574 -5.62 1.63 54.54
CA LEU A 574 -5.50 0.87 55.79
C LEU A 574 -4.48 1.48 56.75
N GLN A 575 -3.36 2.01 56.26
CA GLN A 575 -2.40 2.75 57.08
C GLN A 575 -3.01 4.03 57.67
N GLU A 576 -3.80 4.77 56.89
CA GLU A 576 -4.50 5.96 57.39
C GLU A 576 -5.60 5.59 58.41
N LYS A 577 -6.34 4.50 58.17
CA LYS A 577 -7.31 3.97 59.15
C LYS A 577 -6.61 3.55 60.45
N LEU A 578 -5.47 2.86 60.37
CA LEU A 578 -4.65 2.46 61.52
C LEU A 578 -4.21 3.67 62.35
N LYS A 579 -3.60 4.67 61.70
CA LYS A 579 -3.17 5.92 62.32
C LYS A 579 -4.33 6.69 62.99
N ASN A 580 -5.50 6.69 62.36
CA ASN A 580 -6.71 7.27 62.92
C ASN A 580 -7.31 6.46 64.10
N SER A 581 -7.00 5.17 64.24
CA SER A 581 -7.30 4.40 65.46
C SER A 581 -6.24 4.58 66.55
N GLU A 582 -4.96 4.75 66.22
CA GLU A 582 -3.89 5.07 67.18
C GLU A 582 -4.15 6.41 67.87
N ILE A 583 -4.57 7.44 67.11
CA ILE A 583 -4.97 8.74 67.67
C ILE A 583 -6.13 8.58 68.66
N LYS A 584 -7.20 7.84 68.29
CA LYS A 584 -8.37 7.61 69.16
C LYS A 584 -8.04 6.76 70.40
N LEU A 585 -7.11 5.82 70.28
CA LEU A 585 -6.62 5.05 71.42
C LEU A 585 -5.95 5.99 72.43
N LYS A 586 -5.07 6.87 71.94
CA LYS A 586 -4.40 7.86 72.77
C LYS A 586 -5.37 8.88 73.41
N GLU A 587 -6.34 9.38 72.65
CA GLU A 587 -7.43 10.22 73.19
C GLU A 587 -8.19 9.51 74.34
N ALA A 588 -8.43 8.20 74.21
CA ALA A 588 -9.07 7.40 75.25
C ALA A 588 -8.15 7.14 76.46
N GLU A 589 -6.84 6.95 76.25
CA GLU A 589 -5.83 6.83 77.31
C GLU A 589 -5.70 8.12 78.13
N ASP A 590 -5.59 9.27 77.45
CA ASP A 590 -5.54 10.60 78.07
C ASP A 590 -6.85 10.88 78.87
N THR A 591 -8.01 10.52 78.30
CA THR A 591 -9.31 10.62 78.99
C THR A 591 -9.38 9.71 80.23
N LEU A 592 -8.85 8.48 80.13
CA LEU A 592 -8.80 7.52 81.24
C LEU A 592 -7.87 8.00 82.37
N GLU A 593 -6.77 8.69 82.05
CA GLU A 593 -5.89 9.28 83.07
C GLU A 593 -6.55 10.49 83.76
N GLU A 594 -7.32 11.28 83.02
CA GLU A 594 -8.23 12.29 83.61
C GLU A 594 -9.26 11.67 84.56
N GLU A 595 -9.89 10.56 84.18
CA GLU A 595 -10.82 9.79 85.01
C GLU A 595 -10.15 9.28 86.29
N LYS A 596 -8.94 8.68 86.20
CA LYS A 596 -8.14 8.29 87.38
C LYS A 596 -7.85 9.48 88.30
N MET A 597 -7.50 10.64 87.75
CA MET A 597 -7.28 11.86 88.54
C MET A 597 -8.57 12.37 89.21
N LYS A 598 -9.73 12.26 88.56
CA LYS A 598 -11.05 12.55 89.17
C LYS A 598 -11.35 11.57 90.31
N VAL A 599 -11.16 10.27 90.09
CA VAL A 599 -11.33 9.22 91.12
C VAL A 599 -10.38 9.43 92.31
N ALA A 600 -9.11 9.77 92.08
CA ALA A 600 -8.17 10.07 93.15
C ALA A 600 -8.58 11.29 94.00
N LYS A 601 -9.14 12.34 93.36
CA LYS A 601 -9.75 13.48 94.07
C LYS A 601 -10.97 13.06 94.88
N TYR A 602 -11.85 12.21 94.33
CA TYR A 602 -13.00 11.66 95.05
C TYR A 602 -12.58 10.81 96.24
N ILE A 603 -11.60 9.90 96.12
CA ILE A 603 -11.08 9.09 97.22
C ILE A 603 -10.53 9.99 98.35
N LYS A 604 -9.78 11.03 98.00
CA LYS A 604 -9.25 12.01 98.97
C LYS A 604 -10.37 12.77 99.68
N SER A 605 -11.40 13.20 98.96
CA SER A 605 -12.59 13.88 99.51
C SER A 605 -13.43 12.93 100.39
N ASN A 606 -13.64 11.69 99.96
CA ASN A 606 -14.42 10.70 100.71
C ASN A 606 -13.72 10.33 102.03
N LYS A 607 -12.38 10.25 102.04
CA LYS A 607 -11.58 10.10 103.26
C LYS A 607 -11.68 11.30 104.21
N GLN A 608 -11.85 12.53 103.68
CA GLN A 608 -12.14 13.71 104.51
C GLN A 608 -13.57 13.67 105.07
N LEU A 609 -14.56 13.25 104.27
CA LEU A 609 -15.94 13.04 104.73
C LEU A 609 -16.02 11.94 105.80
N GLU A 610 -15.24 10.87 105.68
CA GLU A 610 -15.16 9.79 106.67
C GLU A 610 -14.53 10.28 108.00
N ILE A 611 -13.50 11.13 107.94
CA ILE A 611 -12.95 11.80 109.13
C ILE A 611 -13.99 12.75 109.77
N ALA A 612 -14.71 13.53 108.95
CA ALA A 612 -15.76 14.44 109.42
C ALA A 612 -16.96 13.67 110.00
N LYS A 613 -17.32 12.53 109.41
CA LYS A 613 -18.33 11.60 109.93
C LYS A 613 -17.88 11.03 111.26
N ASN A 614 -16.68 10.46 111.36
CA ASN A 614 -16.14 9.92 112.63
C ASN A 614 -16.01 11.01 113.74
N SER A 615 -15.83 12.29 113.37
CA SER A 615 -15.91 13.42 114.31
C SER A 615 -17.36 13.75 114.73
N SER A 616 -18.32 13.57 113.82
CA SER A 616 -19.75 13.81 114.06
C SER A 616 -20.40 12.66 114.83
N ASP A 617 -20.09 11.41 114.51
CA ASP A 617 -20.50 10.20 115.22
C ASP A 617 -20.02 10.26 116.69
N LYS A 618 -18.82 10.78 116.96
CA LYS A 618 -18.35 11.08 118.33
C LYS A 618 -19.15 12.17 119.04
N LYS A 619 -19.58 13.22 118.34
CA LYS A 619 -20.46 14.26 118.91
C LYS A 619 -21.86 13.70 119.19
N ILE A 620 -22.37 12.84 118.31
CA ILE A 620 -23.63 12.12 118.50
C ILE A 620 -23.51 11.20 119.73
N GLN A 621 -22.39 10.49 119.90
CA GLN A 621 -22.15 9.64 121.07
C GLN A 621 -22.16 10.43 122.39
N ILE A 622 -21.53 11.61 122.41
CA ILE A 622 -21.61 12.55 123.56
C ILE A 622 -23.04 13.05 123.78
N LEU A 623 -23.74 13.43 122.71
CA LEU A 623 -25.14 13.87 122.78
C LEU A 623 -26.09 12.74 123.21
N ASP A 624 -25.80 11.48 122.88
CA ASP A 624 -26.55 10.31 123.33
C ASP A 624 -26.31 10.02 124.82
N GLU A 625 -25.11 10.29 125.35
CA GLU A 625 -24.84 10.27 126.79
C GLU A 625 -25.55 11.43 127.53
N GLU A 626 -25.60 12.64 126.93
CA GLU A 626 -26.43 13.74 127.42
C GLU A 626 -27.92 13.41 127.35
N ILE A 627 -28.41 12.79 126.26
CA ILE A 627 -29.79 12.31 126.13
C ILE A 627 -30.07 11.18 127.13
N LEU A 628 -29.10 10.32 127.46
CA LEU A 628 -29.27 9.27 128.48
C LEU A 628 -29.37 9.87 129.89
N THR A 629 -28.58 10.90 130.20
CA THR A 629 -28.67 11.62 131.48
C THR A 629 -29.91 12.52 131.57
N LEU A 630 -30.36 13.10 130.45
CA LEU A 630 -31.64 13.79 130.34
C LEU A 630 -32.83 12.82 130.46
N LYS A 631 -32.79 11.64 129.83
CA LYS A 631 -33.80 10.57 130.02
C LYS A 631 -33.84 10.07 131.45
N LYS A 632 -32.70 9.98 132.15
CA LYS A 632 -32.68 9.70 133.61
C LYS A 632 -33.33 10.81 134.45
N LYS A 633 -33.30 12.07 134.00
CA LYS A 633 -34.04 13.19 134.63
C LYS A 633 -35.53 13.19 134.24
N ILE A 634 -35.87 12.87 133.00
CA ILE A 634 -37.24 12.79 132.49
C ILE A 634 -37.99 11.60 133.11
N ASN A 635 -37.38 10.43 133.25
CA ASN A 635 -37.97 9.29 133.97
C ASN A 635 -38.19 9.56 135.48
N ALA A 636 -37.60 10.63 136.04
CA ALA A 636 -37.90 11.09 137.40
C ALA A 636 -39.06 12.11 137.47
N ILE A 637 -39.59 12.52 136.31
CA ILE A 637 -40.68 13.49 136.12
C ILE A 637 -41.92 12.82 135.51
N GLU A 638 -41.74 11.82 134.64
CA GLU A 638 -42.81 11.03 133.98
C GLU A 638 -43.49 10.02 134.92
N LYS A 639 -43.91 10.48 136.11
CA LYS A 639 -44.80 9.74 137.02
C LYS A 639 -46.18 10.40 137.21
N ASP A 640 -46.45 11.48 136.48
CA ASP A 640 -47.76 12.17 136.45
C ASP A 640 -48.16 12.56 135.02
N ARG A 641 -49.33 12.05 134.57
CA ARG A 641 -49.99 12.30 133.26
C ARG A 641 -49.24 11.72 132.03
N GLY A 642 -49.90 11.35 130.93
CA GLY A 642 -51.34 11.20 130.68
C GLY A 642 -51.74 11.34 129.20
N GLN A 643 -52.03 10.21 128.53
CA GLN A 643 -52.81 9.96 127.29
C GLN A 643 -53.02 11.07 126.22
N VAL A 644 -52.93 10.71 124.92
CA VAL A 644 -54.03 10.88 123.91
C VAL A 644 -53.71 10.26 122.52
N THR A 645 -54.78 9.71 121.92
CA THR A 645 -55.08 9.07 120.62
C THR A 645 -54.78 9.87 119.32
N ALA A 646 -55.07 9.44 118.06
CA ALA A 646 -55.11 8.14 117.32
C ALA A 646 -55.68 8.36 115.88
N ASN A 647 -55.40 7.48 114.91
CA ASN A 647 -56.06 7.32 113.58
C ASN A 647 -55.98 8.56 112.61
N THR A 648 -56.44 8.60 111.34
CA THR A 648 -57.22 7.67 110.47
C THR A 648 -56.87 7.82 108.95
N ALA A 649 -57.38 6.91 108.11
CA ALA A 649 -57.09 6.66 106.68
C ALA A 649 -57.65 7.64 105.60
N ASN A 650 -57.19 7.44 104.35
CA ASN A 650 -57.72 7.91 103.03
C ASN A 650 -57.65 9.45 102.78
N THR A 651 -57.62 10.02 101.57
CA THR A 651 -58.13 9.61 100.24
C THR A 651 -57.43 10.42 99.11
N ALA A 652 -57.15 9.86 97.92
CA ALA A 652 -57.05 10.60 96.62
C ALA A 652 -56.71 9.68 95.41
N LEU A 653 -57.70 9.22 94.63
CA LEU A 653 -57.49 8.28 93.50
C LEU A 653 -57.12 8.97 92.15
N PHE A 654 -56.29 10.03 92.16
CA PHE A 654 -56.06 10.85 90.95
C PHE A 654 -54.60 11.29 90.66
N PRO A 655 -53.69 11.48 91.64
CA PRO A 655 -52.33 11.94 91.34
C PRO A 655 -51.47 10.92 90.55
N ASP A 656 -51.56 9.63 90.88
CA ASP A 656 -50.59 8.64 90.40
C ASP A 656 -50.81 8.18 88.96
N TYR A 657 -52.02 8.31 88.41
CA TYR A 657 -52.26 8.04 86.99
C TYR A 657 -51.61 9.13 86.12
N ILE A 658 -51.85 10.41 86.44
CA ILE A 658 -51.23 11.55 85.76
C ILE A 658 -49.70 11.49 85.89
N ARG A 659 -49.18 11.18 87.08
CA ARG A 659 -47.74 10.98 87.32
C ARG A 659 -47.14 9.88 86.42
N LYS A 660 -47.83 8.74 86.25
CA LYS A 660 -47.38 7.65 85.36
C LYS A 660 -47.39 8.04 83.89
N VAL A 661 -48.44 8.70 83.40
CA VAL A 661 -48.54 9.12 81.98
C VAL A 661 -47.47 10.17 81.65
N LEU A 662 -47.21 11.14 82.55
CA LEU A 662 -46.13 12.12 82.37
C LEU A 662 -44.74 11.47 82.38
N LEU A 663 -44.49 10.49 83.26
CA LEU A 663 -43.22 9.75 83.27
C LEU A 663 -43.01 8.93 81.98
N GLN A 664 -44.08 8.37 81.40
CA GLN A 664 -44.02 7.69 80.11
C GLN A 664 -43.71 8.67 78.96
N PHE A 665 -44.28 9.87 78.96
CA PHE A 665 -44.01 10.88 77.94
C PHE A 665 -42.53 11.29 77.85
N PHE A 666 -41.80 11.36 78.97
CA PHE A 666 -40.36 11.68 78.94
C PHE A 666 -39.45 10.50 78.61
N THR A 667 -39.92 9.26 78.76
CA THR A 667 -39.10 8.04 78.63
C THR A 667 -39.32 7.24 77.33
N LYS A 668 -40.40 7.49 76.59
CA LYS A 668 -40.69 6.84 75.30
C LYS A 668 -40.09 7.55 74.08
N ASP A 669 -40.15 6.91 72.91
CA ASP A 669 -39.64 7.46 71.65
C ASP A 669 -40.58 8.51 71.03
N ALA A 670 -40.05 9.36 70.14
CA ALA A 670 -40.72 10.58 69.67
C ALA A 670 -42.13 10.34 69.05
N SER A 671 -42.33 9.23 68.34
CA SER A 671 -43.62 8.86 67.74
C SER A 671 -44.66 8.45 68.79
N GLU A 672 -44.24 7.75 69.86
CA GLU A 672 -45.14 7.42 70.98
C GLU A 672 -45.48 8.68 71.80
N ARG A 673 -44.56 9.65 71.92
CA ARG A 673 -44.82 10.94 72.58
C ARG A 673 -45.95 11.71 71.88
N GLU A 674 -45.91 11.80 70.55
CA GLU A 674 -46.92 12.52 69.78
C GLU A 674 -48.33 11.92 69.95
N ALA A 675 -48.43 10.58 70.02
CA ALA A 675 -49.67 9.87 70.30
C ALA A 675 -50.19 10.08 71.75
N LEU A 676 -49.32 10.40 72.71
CA LEU A 676 -49.70 10.68 74.10
C LEU A 676 -50.15 12.13 74.34
N ILE A 677 -49.84 13.08 73.45
CA ILE A 677 -50.24 14.49 73.61
C ILE A 677 -51.76 14.66 73.74
N PRO A 678 -52.62 14.07 72.88
CA PRO A 678 -54.06 14.10 73.06
C PRO A 678 -54.53 13.50 74.39
N VAL A 679 -53.88 12.44 74.87
CA VAL A 679 -54.25 11.76 76.12
C VAL A 679 -53.97 12.67 77.32
N ILE A 680 -52.78 13.27 77.37
CA ILE A 680 -52.36 14.19 78.45
C ILE A 680 -53.23 15.44 78.46
N LEU A 681 -53.44 16.08 77.31
CA LEU A 681 -54.21 17.32 77.22
C LEU A 681 -55.71 17.11 77.49
N LYS A 682 -56.27 15.94 77.13
CA LYS A 682 -57.64 15.57 77.46
C LYS A 682 -57.82 15.22 78.94
N LEU A 683 -56.79 14.73 79.64
CA LEU A 683 -56.79 14.55 81.10
C LEU A 683 -56.79 15.87 81.87
N VAL A 684 -56.25 16.95 81.30
CA VAL A 684 -56.35 18.32 81.85
C VAL A 684 -57.49 19.15 81.21
N SER A 685 -58.43 18.48 80.53
CA SER A 685 -59.66 19.07 79.98
C SER A 685 -59.46 20.18 78.92
N CYS A 686 -58.38 20.14 78.15
CA CYS A 686 -58.22 20.99 76.97
C CYS A 686 -59.28 20.68 75.88
N THR A 687 -59.65 21.70 75.09
CA THR A 687 -60.54 21.52 73.93
C THR A 687 -59.81 20.83 72.78
N ASN A 688 -60.55 20.21 71.85
CA ASN A 688 -59.96 19.55 70.68
C ASN A 688 -59.07 20.51 69.86
N ASP A 689 -59.47 21.77 69.69
CA ASP A 689 -58.70 22.76 68.94
C ASP A 689 -57.36 23.08 69.62
N GLN A 690 -57.34 23.15 70.96
CA GLN A 690 -56.11 23.30 71.75
C GLN A 690 -55.22 22.06 71.64
N ILE A 691 -55.80 20.86 71.59
CA ILE A 691 -55.07 19.61 71.38
C ILE A 691 -54.40 19.59 69.99
N THR A 692 -55.16 19.91 68.93
CA THR A 692 -54.62 19.96 67.56
C THR A 692 -53.56 21.05 67.40
N ALA A 693 -53.74 22.23 68.01
CA ALA A 693 -52.72 23.27 68.03
C ALA A 693 -51.44 22.81 68.75
N ALA A 694 -51.56 22.16 69.91
CA ALA A 694 -50.41 21.66 70.66
C ALA A 694 -49.66 20.53 69.94
N GLN A 695 -50.37 19.59 69.29
CA GLN A 695 -49.76 18.57 68.44
C GLN A 695 -49.00 19.21 67.27
N ARG A 696 -49.59 20.20 66.61
CA ARG A 696 -48.96 20.93 65.50
C ARG A 696 -47.67 21.63 65.95
N CYS A 697 -47.71 22.39 67.05
CA CYS A 697 -46.51 23.05 67.59
C CYS A 697 -45.43 22.04 68.02
N TYR A 698 -45.82 20.85 68.50
CA TYR A 698 -44.87 19.78 68.85
C TYR A 698 -44.19 19.20 67.60
N ALA A 699 -44.94 18.92 66.54
CA ALA A 699 -44.41 18.44 65.26
C ALA A 699 -43.47 19.49 64.62
N GLU A 700 -43.88 20.76 64.56
CA GLU A 700 -43.07 21.87 64.05
C GLU A 700 -41.76 22.03 64.86
N SER A 701 -41.82 21.91 66.19
CA SER A 701 -40.62 21.95 67.06
C SER A 701 -39.67 20.76 66.84
N ASN A 702 -40.20 19.54 66.74
CA ASN A 702 -39.40 18.34 66.45
C ASN A 702 -38.75 18.41 65.05
N GLN A 703 -39.39 19.04 64.07
CA GLN A 703 -38.82 19.25 62.74
C GLN A 703 -37.61 20.20 62.79
N VAL A 704 -37.69 21.30 63.55
CA VAL A 704 -36.54 22.22 63.75
C VAL A 704 -35.39 21.51 64.47
N ILE A 705 -35.68 20.74 65.52
CA ILE A 705 -34.65 20.00 66.29
C ILE A 705 -33.96 18.94 65.42
N SER A 706 -34.72 18.17 64.64
CA SER A 706 -34.15 17.14 63.74
C SER A 706 -33.36 17.74 62.58
N GLN A 707 -33.77 18.89 62.02
CA GLN A 707 -32.96 19.65 61.07
C GLN A 707 -31.65 20.14 61.71
N ALA A 708 -31.69 20.72 62.91
CA ALA A 708 -30.48 21.16 63.62
C ALA A 708 -29.49 20.00 63.86
N PHE A 709 -29.96 18.84 64.32
CA PHE A 709 -29.11 17.66 64.49
C PHE A 709 -28.61 17.06 63.17
N SER A 710 -29.34 17.21 62.06
CA SER A 710 -28.85 16.81 60.73
C SER A 710 -27.64 17.66 60.29
N PHE A 711 -27.65 18.96 60.60
CA PHE A 711 -26.55 19.89 60.30
C PHE A 711 -25.23 19.51 61.00
N PHE A 712 -25.32 18.95 62.22
CA PHE A 712 -24.16 18.44 62.96
C PHE A 712 -23.66 17.06 62.51
N LYS A 713 -24.44 16.30 61.73
CA LYS A 713 -23.99 15.01 61.15
C LYS A 713 -23.27 15.17 59.81
N GLY A 714 -23.38 16.32 59.15
CA GLY A 714 -22.75 16.59 57.84
C GLY A 714 -21.26 16.98 57.86
N LYS A 715 -20.56 16.83 58.99
CA LYS A 715 -19.12 17.13 59.12
C LYS A 715 -18.37 16.09 59.97
N LYS A 716 -18.11 14.93 59.36
CA LYS A 716 -16.99 14.02 59.65
C LYS A 716 -16.53 13.38 58.35
#